data_AF-A0A923YCL4-F1
#
_entry.id   AF-A0A923YCL4-F1
#
_cell.length_a   1.000
_cell.length_b   1.000
_cell.length_c   1.000
_cell.angle_alpha   90.00
_cell.angle_beta   90.00
_cell.angle_gamma   90.00
#
_symmetry.space_group_name_H-M   'P 1'
#
loop_
_entity.id
_entity.type
_entity.pdbx_description
1 polymer ?
#
loop_
_entity_poly.entity_id
_entity_poly.type
_entity_poly.pdbx_seq_one_letter_code
_entity_poly.pdbx_strand_id
1 'polypeptide(L)'
;MILQRRFSAKIIFTLFFLFSTAAQLFAQSGIYVGGHFRRERNHTINDLKASGFTYVILFNVNVEANGDLTVDGETICNNGTYVFGTTSPNYAGDVAALKQGTTSINRVEFCIGGWGNNSYDNIRSLINSQGTATGSMLYRNFKALKNAIPSVDAINNDDEGAYDVNSATSFHIMMADIGYKTTLAPYMNRGYWQSLATNVNNQRGGAVDKIYLQWYEGGAGNNPCDWRLNNIEMHTGDLYYENATTANNKMISARDNCGAKGGFFWVYNDNNINLKELAGRVNTIYNVKPPINSTTGLVTTYKDVNYTGFSGGFSAGDYNLAALKALGVEDNSITSVKVMEGYKIILYFDDNFTGQSVEITADNGYVGNFNDQVTSLKVVANGVKNVAGTYYLQNRNSGLNMDVWGAGNTDGTNIAQGTPNTGKNQQFKLTHLGDGVYQVLAVHSGKSVDIDGIKTNDGANVQQWTYFGSPNQQFIAVATDLSGCYKLIAKHSGKVIEVTGAGKNNGDNVQQWTNNNQICGQWKFLSIAVNGNGDGLTGNYFNGMNFETPVFNRKDATINIDWANGSPDASIHNDQFSARWTGQVQPRYDGVYKFYVTNDDGAKLWINNQLVVDKWINDGGTEYAGEITLIAGQKYKIKLEYFENAGGAKAKLEWFSAMQLREVVPTSQLYANALPAISITSPVNNSNLLSPATINIAVNVSDNSGSIERVEYFNGAEKIGESTASPFGFNWTNVAKGTYTINARATDNLGGVSPSSAVTVTVTLDVNTGNGDGLTGNYFNGMNFETPVYSRKDATVNFDWDGGSPNATVNADGFSARWSGQVQPKYSGEYTFFVYSDNGRKLWINGTLVIDAWIDDWNVDYNGKIILTANQKYDIKLEYFENYGGAGAKLEWSHASQTREVIPVSQLYSNALPTTNITSPANNASLTAPTALTIHANAADNGSVAWVEFYNGTTKVGQVNSSPYSFSIANAPVGSYTLTTRVTDNQGGITVSTVINASVKSSTPPPPENQVPIVTLTSPANGASVNVPASITISAHATDADGTISKVEFYNGTTKLSEDATSPYSYTWSNVGAGTYTISAKAFDNTGASAGSSSASVTVKMVDTDACSGVAAYIENGNYIAGSKVKNAGKRYECKEFPYSGWCNGAAWAYAPGTGA
;
A
#
# COMPACT_ATOMS: atom_id res chain seq x y z
N MET A 1 19.26 -46.50 39.20
CA MET A 1 19.17 -45.03 39.00
C MET A 1 17.73 -44.73 38.56
N ILE A 2 16.90 -44.29 39.53
CA ILE A 2 15.62 -43.53 39.47
C ILE A 2 14.69 -43.80 38.25
N LEU A 3 13.67 -44.68 38.30
CA LEU A 3 12.30 -44.62 38.87
C LEU A 3 11.35 -43.53 38.30
N GLN A 4 10.25 -43.95 37.64
CA GLN A 4 8.92 -43.34 37.85
C GLN A 4 7.75 -44.23 37.39
N ARG A 5 6.82 -44.46 38.33
CA ARG A 5 5.48 -45.05 38.18
C ARG A 5 4.41 -43.94 38.29
N ARG A 6 3.25 -44.22 37.73
CA ARG A 6 1.88 -43.71 37.98
C ARG A 6 1.66 -42.94 39.31
N PHE A 7 0.83 -41.88 39.31
CA PHE A 7 -0.42 -41.76 40.10
C PHE A 7 -1.13 -40.40 39.90
N SER A 8 -2.46 -40.43 39.95
CA SER A 8 -3.39 -39.30 40.07
C SER A 8 -3.36 -38.67 41.48
N ALA A 9 -3.65 -37.36 41.62
CA ALA A 9 -4.49 -36.78 42.68
C ALA A 9 -4.55 -35.24 42.65
N LYS A 10 -5.73 -34.73 43.02
CA LYS A 10 -6.11 -33.35 43.40
C LYS A 10 -5.09 -32.69 44.35
N ILE A 11 -4.98 -31.35 44.31
CA ILE A 11 -4.84 -30.49 45.51
C ILE A 11 -5.27 -29.04 45.18
N ILE A 12 -6.04 -28.50 46.11
CA ILE A 12 -6.52 -27.12 46.28
C ILE A 12 -5.36 -26.22 46.70
N PHE A 13 -5.25 -25.01 46.17
CA PHE A 13 -4.56 -23.92 46.88
C PHE A 13 -5.31 -22.59 46.71
N THR A 14 -5.92 -22.18 47.82
CA THR A 14 -6.37 -20.83 48.12
C THR A 14 -5.16 -19.92 48.26
N LEU A 15 -5.09 -18.80 47.54
CA LEU A 15 -4.20 -17.70 47.90
C LEU A 15 -4.95 -16.37 47.84
N PHE A 16 -5.13 -15.79 49.01
CA PHE A 16 -5.49 -14.40 49.25
C PHE A 16 -4.53 -13.46 48.49
N PHE A 17 -5.07 -12.52 47.72
CA PHE A 17 -4.37 -11.28 47.43
C PHE A 17 -5.27 -10.12 47.86
N LEU A 18 -4.67 -9.23 48.66
CA LEU A 18 -5.26 -8.04 49.23
C LEU A 18 -5.85 -7.15 48.12
N PHE A 19 -7.14 -6.87 48.21
CA PHE A 19 -7.73 -5.72 47.53
C PHE A 19 -7.18 -4.45 48.17
N SER A 20 -6.19 -3.81 47.54
CA SER A 20 -6.08 -2.35 47.62
C SER A 20 -6.98 -1.77 46.53
N THR A 21 -8.25 -1.57 46.85
CA THR A 21 -9.14 -0.78 45.99
C THR A 21 -8.64 0.66 45.98
N ALA A 22 -7.88 1.03 44.95
CA ALA A 22 -7.96 2.39 44.45
C ALA A 22 -9.37 2.53 43.88
N ALA A 23 -10.31 3.02 44.70
CA ALA A 23 -11.62 3.42 44.21
C ALA A 23 -11.40 4.55 43.21
N GLN A 24 -11.44 4.25 41.91
CA GLN A 24 -11.66 5.27 40.90
C GLN A 24 -13.04 5.86 41.19
N LEU A 25 -13.06 7.09 41.72
CA LEU A 25 -14.27 7.89 41.85
C LEU A 25 -14.77 8.21 40.43
N PHE A 26 -15.62 7.35 39.88
CA PHE A 26 -16.46 7.71 38.75
C PHE A 26 -17.61 8.55 39.27
N ALA A 27 -17.75 9.76 38.76
CA ALA A 27 -18.95 10.54 38.99
C ALA A 27 -20.18 9.86 38.36
N GLN A 28 -21.37 10.11 38.92
CA GLN A 28 -22.57 9.32 38.64
C GLN A 28 -23.76 10.22 38.29
N SER A 29 -24.44 9.92 37.18
CA SER A 29 -25.71 10.55 36.82
C SER A 29 -26.88 9.66 37.16
N GLY A 30 -27.97 10.24 37.64
CA GLY A 30 -29.17 9.45 37.87
C GLY A 30 -30.46 10.19 37.63
N ILE A 31 -31.54 9.44 37.81
CA ILE A 31 -32.87 9.91 37.51
C ILE A 31 -33.86 9.40 38.56
N TYR A 32 -34.63 10.32 39.11
CA TYR A 32 -35.83 10.02 39.89
C TYR A 32 -36.99 9.88 38.92
N VAL A 33 -37.54 8.68 38.82
CA VAL A 33 -38.72 8.38 38.00
C VAL A 33 -39.89 8.06 38.91
N GLY A 34 -41.08 8.54 38.56
CA GLY A 34 -42.31 8.27 39.30
C GLY A 34 -42.70 6.77 39.31
N GLY A 35 -43.66 6.43 40.19
CA GLY A 35 -44.14 5.07 40.43
C GLY A 35 -44.62 4.34 39.17
N HIS A 36 -44.04 3.15 38.99
CA HIS A 36 -44.29 2.10 37.98
C HIS A 36 -43.94 2.36 36.51
N PHE A 37 -43.15 1.42 35.97
CA PHE A 37 -43.01 1.13 34.52
C PHE A 37 -44.33 0.79 33.81
N ARG A 38 -45.51 0.91 34.41
CA ARG A 38 -46.73 0.26 33.89
C ARG A 38 -47.45 1.02 32.80
N ARG A 39 -47.34 2.35 32.76
CA ARG A 39 -48.12 3.16 31.82
C ARG A 39 -47.64 2.97 30.38
N GLU A 40 -46.32 2.83 30.16
CA GLU A 40 -45.70 2.55 28.85
C GLU A 40 -44.44 1.66 28.97
N ARG A 41 -44.63 0.49 29.57
CA ARG A 41 -43.56 -0.41 30.01
C ARG A 41 -42.43 -0.72 29.04
N ASN A 42 -42.77 -1.04 27.79
CA ASN A 42 -41.76 -1.39 26.79
C ASN A 42 -40.94 -0.17 26.36
N HIS A 43 -41.48 1.04 26.52
CA HIS A 43 -40.83 2.28 26.17
C HIS A 43 -39.91 2.71 27.33
N THR A 44 -40.47 2.87 28.54
CA THR A 44 -39.74 3.42 29.70
C THR A 44 -38.49 2.62 30.08
N ILE A 45 -38.55 1.28 30.08
CA ILE A 45 -37.39 0.45 30.44
C ILE A 45 -36.29 0.59 29.39
N ASN A 46 -36.66 0.55 28.11
CA ASN A 46 -35.69 0.65 27.02
C ASN A 46 -35.08 2.06 26.96
N ASP A 47 -35.87 3.10 27.20
CA ASP A 47 -35.38 4.48 27.20
C ASP A 47 -34.45 4.75 28.37
N LEU A 48 -34.78 4.25 29.56
CA LEU A 48 -33.90 4.35 30.72
C LEU A 48 -32.57 3.64 30.45
N LYS A 49 -32.59 2.45 29.85
CA LYS A 49 -31.37 1.71 29.46
C LYS A 49 -30.56 2.44 28.39
N ALA A 50 -31.23 3.08 27.43
CA ALA A 50 -30.61 3.84 26.35
C ALA A 50 -30.22 5.28 26.73
N SER A 51 -30.63 5.75 27.91
CA SER A 51 -30.46 7.14 28.33
C SER A 51 -29.00 7.54 28.57
N GLY A 52 -28.17 6.64 29.10
CA GLY A 52 -26.84 7.00 29.59
C GLY A 52 -26.79 7.39 31.08
N PHE A 53 -27.91 7.31 31.81
CA PHE A 53 -27.91 7.42 33.29
C PHE A 53 -27.21 6.22 33.93
N THR A 54 -26.54 6.45 35.07
CA THR A 54 -25.83 5.39 35.82
C THR A 54 -26.63 4.81 36.98
N TYR A 55 -27.64 5.52 37.49
CA TYR A 55 -28.56 4.99 38.50
C TYR A 55 -30.00 5.48 38.32
N VAL A 56 -30.96 4.66 38.78
CA VAL A 56 -32.41 4.96 38.72
C VAL A 56 -33.00 4.85 40.12
N ILE A 57 -33.80 5.85 40.50
CA ILE A 57 -34.56 5.86 41.75
C ILE A 57 -36.03 5.75 41.41
N LEU A 58 -36.64 4.63 41.80
CA LEU A 58 -38.05 4.33 41.56
C LEU A 58 -38.87 4.94 42.68
N PHE A 59 -39.64 5.98 42.36
CA PHE A 59 -40.33 6.80 43.33
C PHE A 59 -41.61 6.15 43.87
N ASN A 60 -41.68 6.22 45.20
CA ASN A 60 -42.77 6.01 46.14
C ASN A 60 -43.27 4.58 46.43
N VAL A 61 -42.38 3.77 47.00
CA VAL A 61 -42.80 2.62 47.83
C VAL A 61 -43.24 3.14 49.19
N ASN A 62 -44.52 3.02 49.52
CA ASN A 62 -45.08 3.43 50.80
C ASN A 62 -45.01 2.31 51.83
N VAL A 63 -44.90 2.69 53.10
CA VAL A 63 -45.15 1.83 54.25
C VAL A 63 -46.50 2.21 54.85
N GLU A 64 -47.46 1.29 54.77
CA GLU A 64 -48.79 1.49 55.34
C GLU A 64 -48.80 1.28 56.86
N ALA A 65 -49.85 1.74 57.53
CA ALA A 65 -49.97 1.66 59.00
C ALA A 65 -49.91 0.22 59.54
N ASN A 66 -50.32 -0.78 58.75
CA ASN A 66 -50.23 -2.20 59.09
C ASN A 66 -48.86 -2.84 58.74
N GLY A 67 -47.95 -2.07 58.14
CA GLY A 67 -46.63 -2.51 57.68
C GLY A 67 -46.60 -3.06 56.26
N ASP A 68 -47.73 -3.14 55.55
CA ASP A 68 -47.75 -3.52 54.14
C ASP A 68 -46.99 -2.49 53.30
N LEU A 69 -46.39 -2.98 52.22
CA LEU A 69 -45.70 -2.12 51.27
C LEU A 69 -46.59 -1.91 50.06
N THR A 70 -46.81 -0.66 49.67
CA THR A 70 -47.60 -0.30 48.48
C THR A 70 -46.79 0.59 47.54
N VAL A 71 -47.21 0.67 46.29
CA VAL A 71 -46.72 1.69 45.34
C VAL A 71 -47.85 1.98 44.36
N ASP A 72 -48.16 3.26 44.18
CA ASP A 72 -49.35 3.76 43.48
C ASP A 72 -50.67 3.10 43.92
N GLY A 73 -50.80 2.83 45.21
CA GLY A 73 -52.03 2.29 45.81
C GLY A 73 -52.21 0.77 45.67
N GLU A 74 -51.28 0.06 45.02
CA GLU A 74 -51.27 -1.40 44.97
C GLU A 74 -50.29 -2.01 45.97
N THR A 75 -50.69 -3.09 46.63
CA THR A 75 -49.83 -3.83 47.56
C THR A 75 -48.74 -4.61 46.81
N ILE A 76 -47.48 -4.34 47.14
CA ILE A 76 -46.32 -5.10 46.64
C ILE A 76 -45.90 -6.22 47.59
N CYS A 77 -45.97 -5.96 48.90
CA CYS A 77 -45.67 -6.96 49.92
C CYS A 77 -46.70 -6.88 51.05
N ASN A 78 -47.22 -8.04 51.45
CA ASN A 78 -48.03 -8.18 52.65
C ASN A 78 -47.63 -9.43 53.42
N ASN A 79 -47.70 -9.36 54.75
CA ASN A 79 -47.40 -10.48 55.67
C ASN A 79 -46.15 -11.33 55.28
N GLY A 80 -45.05 -10.67 54.92
CA GLY A 80 -43.78 -11.31 54.54
C GLY A 80 -43.75 -12.01 53.18
N THR A 81 -44.68 -11.68 52.29
CA THR A 81 -44.78 -12.26 50.94
C THR A 81 -44.78 -11.15 49.90
N TYR A 82 -44.04 -11.34 48.81
CA TYR A 82 -44.14 -10.49 47.61
C TYR A 82 -45.37 -10.92 46.80
N VAL A 83 -46.38 -10.05 46.71
CA VAL A 83 -47.68 -10.34 46.09
C VAL A 83 -47.91 -9.59 44.79
N PHE A 84 -47.00 -8.68 44.43
CA PHE A 84 -47.16 -7.87 43.23
C PHE A 84 -47.14 -8.71 41.94
N GLY A 85 -46.54 -9.91 41.95
CA GLY A 85 -46.57 -10.83 40.82
C GLY A 85 -47.99 -11.26 40.38
N THR A 86 -49.02 -11.03 41.20
CA THR A 86 -50.41 -11.31 40.82
C THR A 86 -51.03 -10.19 40.00
N THR A 87 -50.74 -8.93 40.31
CA THR A 87 -51.26 -7.78 39.54
C THR A 87 -50.28 -7.35 38.44
N SER A 88 -48.98 -7.38 38.71
CA SER A 88 -47.86 -7.05 37.80
C SER A 88 -46.86 -8.21 37.70
N PRO A 89 -47.15 -9.27 36.93
CA PRO A 89 -46.36 -10.52 36.93
C PRO A 89 -44.88 -10.34 36.58
N ASN A 90 -44.53 -9.27 35.88
CA ASN A 90 -43.17 -9.10 35.39
C ASN A 90 -42.41 -7.93 36.04
N TYR A 91 -42.98 -7.24 37.04
CA TYR A 91 -42.36 -6.03 37.63
C TYR A 91 -40.95 -6.31 38.17
N ALA A 92 -40.76 -7.44 38.85
CA ALA A 92 -39.44 -7.85 39.32
C ALA A 92 -38.43 -8.03 38.17
N GLY A 93 -38.89 -8.59 37.04
CA GLY A 93 -38.11 -8.74 35.83
C GLY A 93 -37.79 -7.39 35.17
N ASP A 94 -38.72 -6.45 35.18
CA ASP A 94 -38.53 -5.10 34.64
C ASP A 94 -37.49 -4.30 35.45
N VAL A 95 -37.60 -4.33 36.78
CA VAL A 95 -36.62 -3.71 37.66
C VAL A 95 -35.24 -4.35 37.47
N ALA A 96 -35.18 -5.67 37.30
CA ALA A 96 -33.93 -6.36 36.98
C ALA A 96 -33.37 -5.99 35.60
N ALA A 97 -34.23 -5.80 34.61
CA ALA A 97 -33.86 -5.49 33.23
C ALA A 97 -33.13 -4.14 33.09
N LEU A 98 -33.36 -3.19 34.00
CA LEU A 98 -32.62 -1.91 34.04
C LEU A 98 -31.11 -2.10 34.17
N LYS A 99 -30.67 -3.15 34.87
CA LYS A 99 -29.24 -3.50 35.09
C LYS A 99 -28.74 -4.61 34.15
N GLN A 100 -29.57 -5.08 33.21
CA GLN A 100 -29.26 -6.22 32.32
C GLN A 100 -29.26 -5.83 30.84
N GLY A 101 -28.39 -6.43 30.04
CA GLY A 101 -28.22 -6.06 28.63
C GLY A 101 -27.52 -4.71 28.46
N THR A 102 -27.67 -4.08 27.29
CA THR A 102 -27.04 -2.80 26.99
C THR A 102 -27.66 -1.68 27.82
N THR A 103 -26.94 -1.24 28.86
CA THR A 103 -27.36 -0.18 29.78
C THR A 103 -26.15 0.37 30.52
N SER A 104 -26.17 1.66 30.81
CA SER A 104 -25.22 2.32 31.71
C SER A 104 -25.64 2.25 33.18
N ILE A 105 -26.87 1.82 33.46
CA ILE A 105 -27.43 1.76 34.80
C ILE A 105 -26.79 0.61 35.57
N ASN A 106 -26.05 0.95 36.63
CA ASN A 106 -25.42 -0.02 37.52
C ASN A 106 -26.05 -0.04 38.92
N ARG A 107 -26.99 0.89 39.19
CA ARG A 107 -27.66 0.99 40.49
C ARG A 107 -29.16 1.31 40.37
N VAL A 108 -29.98 0.62 41.14
CA VAL A 108 -31.43 0.83 41.20
C VAL A 108 -31.88 0.94 42.66
N GLU A 109 -32.76 1.88 42.96
CA GLU A 109 -33.20 2.18 44.33
C GLU A 109 -34.72 2.30 44.42
N PHE A 110 -35.28 1.96 45.59
CA PHE A 110 -36.66 2.31 45.93
C PHE A 110 -36.67 3.52 46.86
N CYS A 111 -37.45 4.53 46.51
CA CYS A 111 -37.69 5.68 47.38
C CYS A 111 -38.87 5.42 48.31
N ILE A 112 -38.68 5.71 49.59
CA ILE A 112 -39.73 5.70 50.62
C ILE A 112 -39.86 7.12 51.16
N GLY A 113 -41.08 7.67 51.18
CA GLY A 113 -41.37 8.99 51.73
C GLY A 113 -41.86 9.99 50.67
N GLY A 114 -41.45 11.24 50.82
CA GLY A 114 -41.85 12.39 50.02
C GLY A 114 -42.91 13.25 50.68
N TRP A 115 -43.11 14.45 50.14
CA TRP A 115 -44.08 15.42 50.65
C TRP A 115 -45.51 14.83 50.72
N GLY A 116 -46.13 14.93 51.89
CA GLY A 116 -47.49 14.42 52.13
C GLY A 116 -47.60 12.90 52.37
N ASN A 117 -46.47 12.20 52.51
CA ASN A 117 -46.43 10.76 52.74
C ASN A 117 -46.27 10.38 54.23
N ASN A 118 -47.11 9.48 54.73
CA ASN A 118 -47.09 9.03 56.14
C ASN A 118 -46.14 7.84 56.42
N SER A 119 -45.33 7.41 55.45
CA SER A 119 -44.49 6.20 55.58
C SER A 119 -43.56 6.25 56.78
N TYR A 120 -42.87 7.37 57.03
CA TYR A 120 -41.96 7.47 58.18
C TYR A 120 -42.69 7.61 59.52
N ASP A 121 -43.89 8.17 59.56
CA ASP A 121 -44.75 8.13 60.76
C ASP A 121 -45.24 6.71 61.06
N ASN A 122 -45.58 5.94 60.02
CA ASN A 122 -45.95 4.53 60.12
C ASN A 122 -44.75 3.68 60.55
N ILE A 123 -43.57 3.88 59.95
CA ILE A 123 -42.31 3.21 60.35
C ILE A 123 -42.02 3.48 61.83
N ARG A 124 -42.11 4.74 62.28
CA ARG A 124 -41.94 5.09 63.69
C ARG A 124 -42.91 4.32 64.59
N SER A 125 -44.19 4.29 64.24
CA SER A 125 -45.23 3.61 65.02
C SER A 125 -45.02 2.09 65.06
N LEU A 126 -44.60 1.49 63.94
CA LEU A 126 -44.32 0.06 63.81
C LEU A 126 -43.05 -0.34 64.57
N ILE A 127 -42.00 0.48 64.52
CA ILE A 127 -40.77 0.24 65.30
C ILE A 127 -41.05 0.35 66.79
N ASN A 128 -41.82 1.36 67.21
CA ASN A 128 -42.18 1.53 68.63
C ASN A 128 -43.04 0.37 69.15
N SER A 129 -43.86 -0.26 68.29
CA SER A 129 -44.75 -1.37 68.69
C SER A 129 -44.16 -2.77 68.50
N GLN A 130 -43.34 -3.00 67.48
CA GLN A 130 -42.86 -4.34 67.08
C GLN A 130 -41.32 -4.45 67.04
N GLY A 131 -40.59 -3.33 67.08
CA GLY A 131 -39.16 -3.30 66.83
C GLY A 131 -38.78 -3.67 65.40
N THR A 132 -37.53 -4.10 65.19
CA THR A 132 -36.94 -4.42 63.88
C THR A 132 -36.44 -5.87 63.77
N ALA A 133 -36.76 -6.72 64.75
CA ALA A 133 -36.39 -8.13 64.73
C ALA A 133 -37.07 -8.88 63.56
N THR A 134 -36.59 -10.09 63.26
CA THR A 134 -37.02 -10.89 62.10
C THR A 134 -38.51 -11.21 62.06
N GLY A 135 -39.21 -11.12 63.20
CA GLY A 135 -40.66 -11.30 63.31
C GLY A 135 -41.50 -10.05 63.06
N SER A 136 -40.91 -8.85 63.03
CA SER A 136 -41.63 -7.59 62.77
C SER A 136 -42.17 -7.53 61.34
N MET A 137 -43.29 -6.83 61.14
CA MET A 137 -43.90 -6.68 59.81
C MET A 137 -42.96 -5.98 58.83
N LEU A 138 -42.24 -4.95 59.30
CA LEU A 138 -41.25 -4.24 58.49
C LEU A 138 -40.15 -5.17 58.00
N TYR A 139 -39.52 -5.95 58.89
CA TYR A 139 -38.46 -6.89 58.48
C TYR A 139 -38.98 -7.88 57.45
N ARG A 140 -40.13 -8.52 57.75
CA ARG A 140 -40.69 -9.56 56.88
C ARG A 140 -41.02 -9.04 55.49
N ASN A 141 -41.70 -7.88 55.39
CA ASN A 141 -42.10 -7.32 54.10
C ASN A 141 -40.90 -6.82 53.28
N PHE A 142 -39.94 -6.12 53.87
CA PHE A 142 -38.73 -5.68 53.15
C PHE A 142 -37.81 -6.85 52.77
N LYS A 143 -37.74 -7.90 53.59
CA LYS A 143 -36.99 -9.12 53.24
C LYS A 143 -37.65 -9.85 52.07
N ALA A 144 -38.98 -9.93 52.05
CA ALA A 144 -39.72 -10.49 50.93
C ALA A 144 -39.48 -9.69 49.64
N LEU A 145 -39.49 -8.35 49.73
CA LEU A 145 -39.19 -7.47 48.60
C LEU A 145 -37.77 -7.67 48.08
N LYS A 146 -36.76 -7.76 48.97
CA LYS A 146 -35.35 -7.96 48.58
C LYS A 146 -35.14 -9.30 47.90
N ASN A 147 -35.79 -10.35 48.40
CA ASN A 147 -35.70 -11.69 47.82
C ASN A 147 -36.35 -11.73 46.43
N ALA A 148 -37.48 -11.04 46.24
CA ALA A 148 -38.18 -10.98 44.96
C ALA A 148 -37.45 -10.10 43.93
N ILE A 149 -36.82 -9.01 44.37
CA ILE A 149 -36.16 -8.03 43.51
C ILE A 149 -34.73 -7.75 44.02
N PRO A 150 -33.81 -8.72 43.89
CA PRO A 150 -32.46 -8.59 44.44
C PRO A 150 -31.64 -7.48 43.77
N SER A 151 -32.03 -7.07 42.56
CA SER A 151 -31.39 -6.01 41.75
C SER A 151 -31.49 -4.61 42.35
N VAL A 152 -32.37 -4.38 43.33
CA VAL A 152 -32.50 -3.10 44.03
C VAL A 152 -31.41 -2.99 45.08
N ASP A 153 -30.53 -2.01 44.92
CA ASP A 153 -29.31 -1.85 45.69
C ASP A 153 -29.54 -1.09 47.01
N ALA A 154 -30.44 -0.11 47.01
CA ALA A 154 -30.65 0.77 48.15
C ALA A 154 -32.10 1.15 48.39
N ILE A 155 -32.38 1.52 49.65
CA ILE A 155 -33.57 2.25 50.04
C ILE A 155 -33.19 3.73 50.14
N ASN A 156 -33.80 4.52 49.27
CA ASN A 156 -33.71 5.96 49.32
C ASN A 156 -34.69 6.51 50.37
N ASN A 157 -34.15 7.25 51.34
CA ASN A 157 -34.88 7.86 52.43
C ASN A 157 -35.26 9.29 52.08
N ASP A 158 -36.55 9.51 51.84
CA ASP A 158 -37.14 10.80 51.53
C ASP A 158 -38.09 11.27 52.67
N ASP A 159 -37.63 11.18 53.92
CA ASP A 159 -38.38 11.65 55.10
C ASP A 159 -38.45 13.19 55.13
N GLU A 160 -39.59 13.73 54.73
CA GLU A 160 -39.82 15.19 54.70
C GLU A 160 -40.69 15.71 55.85
N GLY A 161 -41.16 14.85 56.76
CA GLY A 161 -42.17 15.21 57.76
C GLY A 161 -41.97 14.64 59.16
N ALA A 162 -41.59 13.36 59.29
CA ALA A 162 -41.55 12.70 60.59
C ALA A 162 -40.29 13.08 61.39
N TYR A 163 -39.14 13.12 60.71
CA TYR A 163 -37.82 13.52 61.24
C TYR A 163 -37.44 12.89 62.60
N ASP A 164 -37.90 11.67 62.88
CA ASP A 164 -37.57 10.94 64.10
C ASP A 164 -36.31 10.09 63.94
N VAL A 165 -35.17 10.63 64.39
CA VAL A 165 -33.85 10.02 64.13
C VAL A 165 -33.71 8.61 64.71
N ASN A 166 -34.37 8.29 65.82
CA ASN A 166 -34.23 7.01 66.50
C ASN A 166 -34.89 5.86 65.73
N SER A 167 -36.14 6.06 65.30
CA SER A 167 -36.85 5.06 64.50
C SER A 167 -36.24 4.96 63.10
N ALA A 168 -35.87 6.08 62.46
CA ALA A 168 -35.19 6.07 61.16
C ALA A 168 -33.84 5.33 61.24
N THR A 169 -33.05 5.55 62.29
CA THR A 169 -31.78 4.82 62.51
C THR A 169 -32.02 3.32 62.62
N SER A 170 -33.00 2.92 63.45
CA SER A 170 -33.33 1.50 63.65
C SER A 170 -33.81 0.85 62.34
N PHE A 171 -34.63 1.56 61.56
CA PHE A 171 -35.10 1.12 60.26
C PHE A 171 -33.96 0.89 59.27
N HIS A 172 -33.05 1.84 59.12
CA HIS A 172 -31.96 1.74 58.14
C HIS A 172 -30.85 0.76 58.54
N ILE A 173 -30.65 0.50 59.84
CA ILE A 173 -29.83 -0.64 60.29
C ILE A 173 -30.47 -1.97 59.86
N MET A 174 -31.79 -2.10 60.03
CA MET A 174 -32.52 -3.27 59.57
C MET A 174 -32.43 -3.43 58.04
N MET A 175 -32.50 -2.34 57.28
CA MET A 175 -32.30 -2.38 55.82
C MET A 175 -30.90 -2.87 55.44
N ALA A 176 -29.87 -2.39 56.14
CA ALA A 176 -28.49 -2.85 55.96
C ALA A 176 -28.34 -4.36 56.24
N ASP A 177 -28.97 -4.84 57.32
CA ASP A 177 -28.95 -6.26 57.69
C ASP A 177 -29.72 -7.16 56.70
N ILE A 178 -30.75 -6.62 56.04
CA ILE A 178 -31.49 -7.32 54.97
C ILE A 178 -30.66 -7.41 53.68
N GLY A 179 -29.74 -6.46 53.46
CA GLY A 179 -28.85 -6.38 52.30
C GLY A 179 -29.10 -5.19 51.38
N TYR A 180 -29.75 -4.13 51.86
CA TYR A 180 -29.87 -2.85 51.16
C TYR A 180 -28.81 -1.86 51.64
N LYS A 181 -28.39 -0.95 50.77
CA LYS A 181 -27.79 0.32 51.18
C LYS A 181 -28.88 1.32 51.55
N THR A 182 -28.48 2.44 52.15
CA THR A 182 -29.32 3.60 52.42
C THR A 182 -28.78 4.79 51.65
N THR A 183 -29.65 5.50 50.93
CA THR A 183 -29.33 6.83 50.42
C THR A 183 -30.23 7.86 51.08
N LEU A 184 -29.71 9.06 51.29
CA LEU A 184 -30.47 10.16 51.87
C LEU A 184 -31.03 11.00 50.73
N ALA A 185 -32.27 11.46 50.82
CA ALA A 185 -32.84 12.50 49.96
C ALA A 185 -33.21 13.71 50.82
N PRO A 186 -32.23 14.53 51.26
CA PRO A 186 -32.53 15.57 52.23
C PRO A 186 -33.40 16.68 51.66
N TYR A 187 -34.49 16.98 52.38
CA TYR A 187 -35.31 18.16 52.15
C TYR A 187 -34.71 19.43 52.80
N MET A 188 -34.87 19.65 54.12
CA MET A 188 -34.27 20.85 54.78
C MET A 188 -33.66 20.62 56.17
N ASN A 189 -34.00 19.54 56.89
CA ASN A 189 -33.54 19.35 58.28
C ASN A 189 -32.14 18.72 58.38
N ARG A 190 -31.10 19.51 58.13
CA ARG A 190 -29.70 19.05 58.13
C ARG A 190 -29.27 18.31 59.42
N GLY A 191 -29.71 18.77 60.59
CA GLY A 191 -29.34 18.18 61.88
C GLY A 191 -29.83 16.73 62.04
N TYR A 192 -31.06 16.46 61.59
CA TYR A 192 -31.61 15.12 61.51
C TYR A 192 -30.79 14.21 60.58
N TRP A 193 -30.54 14.64 59.35
CA TRP A 193 -29.83 13.83 58.34
C TRP A 193 -28.40 13.51 58.73
N GLN A 194 -27.69 14.49 59.31
CA GLN A 194 -26.35 14.30 59.85
C GLN A 194 -26.35 13.25 60.97
N SER A 195 -27.30 13.35 61.90
CA SER A 195 -27.41 12.42 63.03
C SER A 195 -27.77 11.01 62.56
N LEU A 196 -28.72 10.89 61.62
CA LEU A 196 -29.11 9.61 61.02
C LEU A 196 -27.92 8.94 60.33
N ALA A 197 -27.22 9.67 59.46
CA ALA A 197 -26.07 9.16 58.73
C ALA A 197 -24.96 8.66 59.68
N THR A 198 -24.64 9.45 60.71
CA THR A 198 -23.66 9.08 61.73
C THR A 198 -24.10 7.84 62.49
N ASN A 199 -25.34 7.80 62.98
CA ASN A 199 -25.83 6.70 63.81
C ASN A 199 -25.86 5.37 63.05
N VAL A 200 -26.30 5.39 61.79
CA VAL A 200 -26.37 4.18 60.94
C VAL A 200 -24.95 3.72 60.57
N ASN A 201 -24.09 4.61 60.07
CA ASN A 201 -22.74 4.21 59.63
C ASN A 201 -21.82 3.79 60.79
N ASN A 202 -22.02 4.31 61.99
CA ASN A 202 -21.29 3.83 63.18
C ASN A 202 -21.63 2.38 63.52
N GLN A 203 -22.88 1.95 63.28
CA GLN A 203 -23.33 0.59 63.57
C GLN A 203 -23.14 -0.36 62.38
N ARG A 204 -23.20 0.15 61.15
CA ARG A 204 -23.00 -0.57 59.90
C ARG A 204 -22.18 0.28 58.94
N GLY A 205 -20.86 0.12 58.96
CA GLY A 205 -19.93 0.90 58.15
C GLY A 205 -20.32 0.94 56.67
N GLY A 206 -20.53 2.14 56.14
CA GLY A 206 -20.90 2.36 54.73
C GLY A 206 -22.29 1.88 54.34
N ALA A 207 -23.21 1.71 55.30
CA ALA A 207 -24.62 1.44 55.00
C ALA A 207 -25.29 2.65 54.35
N VAL A 208 -25.06 3.85 54.88
CA VAL A 208 -25.42 5.12 54.21
C VAL A 208 -24.26 5.51 53.30
N ASP A 209 -24.48 5.45 51.99
CA ASP A 209 -23.41 5.62 51.00
C ASP A 209 -23.58 6.82 50.08
N LYS A 210 -24.79 7.40 49.95
CA LYS A 210 -25.03 8.59 49.12
C LYS A 210 -26.01 9.59 49.70
N ILE A 211 -25.83 10.84 49.31
CA ILE A 211 -26.72 11.97 49.57
C ILE A 211 -27.23 12.48 48.22
N TYR A 212 -28.53 12.38 47.98
CA TYR A 212 -29.23 12.94 46.84
C TYR A 212 -29.90 14.24 47.29
N LEU A 213 -29.11 15.32 47.31
CA LEU A 213 -29.56 16.62 47.78
C LEU A 213 -30.60 17.18 46.82
N GLN A 214 -31.82 17.35 47.31
CA GLN A 214 -32.87 18.03 46.57
C GLN A 214 -32.54 19.53 46.49
N TRP A 215 -32.44 20.05 45.26
CA TRP A 215 -32.18 21.47 45.01
C TRP A 215 -33.26 22.12 44.13
N TYR A 216 -34.46 21.58 44.23
CA TYR A 216 -35.68 21.98 43.54
C TYR A 216 -36.85 22.07 44.51
N GLU A 217 -37.94 22.70 44.08
CA GLU A 217 -39.16 22.93 44.87
C GLU A 217 -38.85 23.40 46.31
N GLY A 218 -39.40 22.74 47.33
CA GLY A 218 -39.17 23.15 48.72
C GLY A 218 -37.76 22.84 49.26
N GLY A 219 -36.94 22.09 48.52
CA GLY A 219 -35.50 21.96 48.74
C GLY A 219 -34.65 23.03 48.02
N ALA A 220 -35.25 23.92 47.22
CA ALA A 220 -34.52 24.92 46.44
C ALA A 220 -33.66 25.88 47.28
N GLY A 221 -33.97 26.03 48.57
CA GLY A 221 -33.19 26.84 49.53
C GLY A 221 -31.91 26.18 50.05
N ASN A 222 -31.67 24.90 49.73
CA ASN A 222 -30.45 24.22 50.16
C ASN A 222 -29.19 24.84 49.55
N ASN A 223 -28.13 24.95 50.34
CA ASN A 223 -26.78 25.25 49.84
C ASN A 223 -25.95 23.94 49.81
N PRO A 224 -25.58 23.40 48.64
CA PRO A 224 -24.86 22.12 48.54
C PRO A 224 -23.59 22.03 49.38
N CYS A 225 -22.91 23.14 49.64
CA CYS A 225 -21.68 23.16 50.42
C CYS A 225 -21.91 22.77 51.90
N ASP A 226 -23.12 22.98 52.43
CA ASP A 226 -23.46 22.63 53.80
C ASP A 226 -23.71 21.12 53.97
N TRP A 227 -23.97 20.40 52.88
CA TRP A 227 -24.41 19.01 52.86
C TRP A 227 -23.29 17.98 52.67
N ARG A 228 -22.04 18.38 52.91
CA ARG A 228 -20.88 17.46 53.01
C ARG A 228 -20.91 16.68 54.34
N LEU A 229 -21.90 15.81 54.51
CA LEU A 229 -22.11 15.06 55.74
C LEU A 229 -21.23 13.80 55.75
N ASN A 230 -20.38 13.64 56.78
CA ASN A 230 -19.61 12.41 57.05
C ASN A 230 -18.78 11.85 55.87
N ASN A 231 -18.29 12.69 54.96
CA ASN A 231 -17.62 12.27 53.71
C ASN A 231 -18.46 11.32 52.83
N ILE A 232 -19.77 11.33 52.98
CA ILE A 232 -20.69 10.57 52.13
C ILE A 232 -20.80 11.29 50.78
N GLU A 233 -20.84 10.51 49.69
CA GLU A 233 -20.89 11.04 48.33
C GLU A 233 -22.17 11.83 48.09
N MET A 234 -22.06 13.09 47.65
CA MET A 234 -23.21 13.97 47.42
C MET A 234 -23.46 14.19 45.92
N HIS A 235 -24.72 14.05 45.52
CA HIS A 235 -25.23 14.37 44.20
C HIS A 235 -26.34 15.40 44.33
N THR A 236 -26.36 16.39 43.45
CA THR A 236 -27.36 17.47 43.49
C THR A 236 -28.45 17.24 42.45
N GLY A 237 -29.71 17.35 42.87
CA GLY A 237 -30.89 17.14 42.03
C GLY A 237 -31.50 18.44 41.52
N ASP A 238 -32.03 18.42 40.30
CA ASP A 238 -32.88 19.49 39.75
C ASP A 238 -34.15 18.93 39.07
N LEU A 239 -35.10 19.81 38.73
CA LEU A 239 -36.29 19.45 37.96
C LEU A 239 -35.98 19.32 36.47
N TYR A 240 -36.63 18.37 35.80
CA TYR A 240 -36.41 18.14 34.37
C TYR A 240 -36.79 19.32 33.47
N TYR A 241 -37.78 20.12 33.90
CA TYR A 241 -38.28 21.29 33.18
C TYR A 241 -37.53 22.58 33.55
N GLU A 242 -36.52 22.52 34.44
CA GLU A 242 -35.67 23.67 34.73
C GLU A 242 -34.90 24.08 33.46
N ASN A 243 -34.71 25.39 33.30
CA ASN A 243 -33.97 25.91 32.16
C ASN A 243 -32.59 25.27 32.10
N ALA A 244 -32.20 24.81 30.90
CA ALA A 244 -31.00 24.01 30.74
C ALA A 244 -29.74 24.71 31.25
N THR A 245 -29.65 26.03 31.03
CA THR A 245 -28.53 26.86 31.48
C THR A 245 -28.51 26.99 33.00
N THR A 246 -29.66 27.24 33.61
CA THR A 246 -29.80 27.38 35.07
C THR A 246 -29.40 26.10 35.80
N ALA A 247 -29.98 24.96 35.42
CA ALA A 247 -29.67 23.67 36.02
C ALA A 247 -28.19 23.27 35.81
N ASN A 248 -27.62 23.54 34.62
CA ASN A 248 -26.20 23.27 34.37
C ASN A 248 -25.30 24.13 35.27
N ASN A 249 -25.58 25.44 35.38
CA ASN A 249 -24.80 26.36 36.22
C ASN A 249 -24.86 25.99 37.70
N LYS A 250 -26.05 25.58 38.17
CA LYS A 250 -26.25 25.02 39.52
C LYS A 250 -25.33 23.82 39.74
N MET A 251 -25.44 22.78 38.90
CA MET A 251 -24.65 21.56 39.03
C MET A 251 -23.13 21.79 38.89
N ILE A 252 -22.70 22.65 37.96
CA ILE A 252 -21.29 23.07 37.81
C ILE A 252 -20.79 23.74 39.10
N SER A 253 -21.56 24.66 39.67
CA SER A 253 -21.20 25.32 40.93
C SER A 253 -21.12 24.32 42.08
N ALA A 254 -22.04 23.37 42.18
CA ALA A 254 -22.01 22.33 43.20
C ALA A 254 -20.79 21.40 43.04
N ARG A 255 -20.40 21.07 41.79
CA ARG A 255 -19.19 20.30 41.47
C ARG A 255 -17.93 21.05 41.92
N ASP A 256 -17.76 22.28 41.43
CA ASP A 256 -16.51 23.03 41.56
C ASP A 256 -16.30 23.57 42.98
N ASN A 257 -17.37 24.01 43.63
CA ASN A 257 -17.29 24.69 44.92
C ASN A 257 -17.69 23.78 46.09
N CYS A 258 -18.65 22.87 45.88
CA CYS A 258 -19.27 22.10 46.95
C CYS A 258 -18.92 20.60 46.93
N GLY A 259 -18.07 20.16 46.00
CA GLY A 259 -17.52 18.80 45.99
C GLY A 259 -18.53 17.72 45.58
N ALA A 260 -19.64 18.11 44.95
CA ALA A 260 -20.61 17.17 44.41
C ALA A 260 -19.94 16.22 43.39
N LYS A 261 -20.26 14.93 43.47
CA LYS A 261 -19.70 13.87 42.61
C LYS A 261 -20.70 13.35 41.59
N GLY A 262 -21.91 13.89 41.56
CA GLY A 262 -22.92 13.50 40.60
C GLY A 262 -24.09 14.46 40.60
N GLY A 263 -25.05 14.15 39.73
CA GLY A 263 -26.29 14.90 39.65
C GLY A 263 -27.45 14.01 39.25
N PHE A 264 -28.66 14.47 39.50
CA PHE A 264 -29.85 13.78 39.05
C PHE A 264 -30.93 14.75 38.59
N PHE A 265 -31.86 14.24 37.78
CA PHE A 265 -33.10 14.92 37.46
C PHE A 265 -34.29 14.18 38.03
N TRP A 266 -35.27 14.92 38.54
CA TRP A 266 -36.58 14.36 38.85
C TRP A 266 -37.54 14.57 37.68
N VAL A 267 -38.10 13.47 37.17
CA VAL A 267 -39.08 13.45 36.07
C VAL A 267 -40.42 12.93 36.62
N TYR A 268 -41.43 13.80 36.65
CA TYR A 268 -42.73 13.52 37.29
C TYR A 268 -43.62 12.66 36.37
N ASN A 269 -43.30 11.38 36.21
CA ASN A 269 -44.04 10.42 35.36
C ASN A 269 -44.26 10.86 33.89
N ASP A 270 -43.45 11.78 33.37
CA ASP A 270 -43.57 12.28 32.00
C ASP A 270 -42.77 11.40 31.02
N ASN A 271 -43.46 10.84 30.03
CA ASN A 271 -42.92 9.93 29.04
C ASN A 271 -42.35 10.64 27.79
N ASN A 272 -42.54 11.95 27.65
CA ASN A 272 -42.10 12.72 26.48
C ASN A 272 -40.75 13.41 26.66
N ILE A 273 -39.95 12.96 27.65
CA ILE A 273 -38.68 13.57 28.00
C ILE A 273 -37.55 12.86 27.25
N ASN A 274 -36.66 13.66 26.67
CA ASN A 274 -35.42 13.17 26.12
C ASN A 274 -34.44 12.78 27.25
N LEU A 275 -34.58 11.56 27.77
CA LEU A 275 -33.76 11.04 28.87
C LEU A 275 -32.27 11.05 28.54
N LYS A 276 -31.93 10.85 27.25
CA LYS A 276 -30.55 10.85 26.77
C LYS A 276 -29.90 12.22 26.85
N GLU A 277 -30.66 13.27 26.55
CA GLU A 277 -30.21 14.65 26.70
C GLU A 277 -29.96 15.01 28.17
N LEU A 278 -30.89 14.65 29.06
CA LEU A 278 -30.74 14.90 30.50
C LEU A 278 -29.53 14.16 31.09
N ALA A 279 -29.36 12.88 30.75
CA ALA A 279 -28.19 12.11 31.16
C ALA A 279 -26.90 12.71 30.59
N GLY A 280 -26.90 13.08 29.30
CA GLY A 280 -25.77 13.71 28.63
C GLY A 280 -25.33 15.01 29.32
N ARG A 281 -26.26 15.82 29.81
CA ARG A 281 -25.96 17.05 30.56
C ARG A 281 -25.21 16.76 31.86
N VAL A 282 -25.74 15.87 32.70
CA VAL A 282 -25.08 15.49 33.96
C VAL A 282 -23.73 14.83 33.67
N ASN A 283 -23.70 13.90 32.72
CA ASN A 283 -22.48 13.18 32.35
C ASN A 283 -21.38 14.12 31.86
N THR A 284 -21.73 15.13 31.06
CA THR A 284 -20.78 16.15 30.60
C THR A 284 -20.27 17.00 31.76
N ILE A 285 -21.16 17.46 32.65
CA ILE A 285 -20.77 18.31 33.78
C ILE A 285 -19.83 17.56 34.74
N TYR A 286 -20.13 16.31 35.06
CA TYR A 286 -19.32 15.57 36.03
C TYR A 286 -18.26 14.66 35.38
N ASN A 287 -18.02 14.81 34.08
CA ASN A 287 -17.05 14.02 33.30
C ASN A 287 -17.26 12.49 33.43
N VAL A 288 -18.53 12.08 33.45
CA VAL A 288 -18.95 10.68 33.52
C VAL A 288 -18.88 10.09 32.12
N LYS A 289 -17.95 9.16 31.91
CA LYS A 289 -18.04 8.23 30.78
C LYS A 289 -18.95 7.08 31.25
N PRO A 290 -20.19 6.92 30.72
CA PRO A 290 -21.06 5.85 31.17
C PRO A 290 -20.37 4.49 30.96
N PRO A 291 -20.33 3.59 31.96
CA PRO A 291 -19.85 2.24 31.76
C PRO A 291 -20.82 1.53 30.81
N ILE A 292 -20.36 1.17 29.61
CA ILE A 292 -21.13 0.31 28.72
C ILE A 292 -20.87 -1.13 29.17
N ASN A 293 -21.82 -1.70 29.91
CA ASN A 293 -21.89 -3.15 30.05
C ASN A 293 -22.41 -3.76 28.74
N SER A 294 -21.44 -4.35 28.02
CA SER A 294 -21.52 -5.40 27.00
C SER A 294 -22.72 -5.41 26.03
N THR A 295 -22.53 -4.81 24.86
CA THR A 295 -22.90 -5.53 23.63
C THR A 295 -21.83 -6.61 23.41
N THR A 296 -22.19 -7.88 23.55
CA THR A 296 -21.37 -9.01 23.09
C THR A 296 -21.13 -8.87 21.60
N GLY A 297 -20.00 -8.29 21.23
CA GLY A 297 -19.49 -8.33 19.87
C GLY A 297 -18.97 -9.72 19.54
N LEU A 298 -18.76 -9.98 18.25
CA LEU A 298 -18.03 -11.17 17.77
C LEU A 298 -16.62 -11.22 18.37
N VAL A 299 -16.07 -10.05 18.70
CA VAL A 299 -14.88 -9.88 19.54
C VAL A 299 -15.17 -8.88 20.64
N THR A 300 -14.60 -9.07 21.83
CA THR A 300 -14.63 -8.08 22.91
C THR A 300 -13.21 -7.77 23.37
N THR A 301 -12.81 -6.50 23.38
CA THR A 301 -11.53 -6.06 23.96
C THR A 301 -11.74 -5.54 25.37
N TYR A 302 -10.70 -5.58 26.18
CA TYR A 302 -10.72 -5.20 27.59
C TYR A 302 -9.49 -4.37 27.94
N LYS A 303 -9.69 -3.37 28.80
CA LYS A 303 -8.64 -2.46 29.26
C LYS A 303 -7.66 -3.11 30.22
N ASP A 304 -8.10 -4.09 30.98
CA ASP A 304 -7.26 -4.78 31.94
C ASP A 304 -7.05 -6.24 31.52
N VAL A 305 -6.09 -6.89 32.18
CA VAL A 305 -5.80 -8.32 31.98
C VAL A 305 -6.98 -9.18 32.39
N ASN A 306 -7.05 -10.39 31.83
CA ASN A 306 -8.04 -11.41 32.19
C ASN A 306 -9.50 -10.96 32.04
N TYR A 307 -9.77 -10.17 31.00
CA TYR A 307 -11.13 -9.76 30.60
C TYR A 307 -11.85 -8.89 31.63
N THR A 308 -11.09 -8.00 32.29
CA THR A 308 -11.61 -7.08 33.31
C THR A 308 -11.46 -5.62 32.86
N GLY A 309 -12.03 -4.69 33.64
CA GLY A 309 -12.01 -3.27 33.31
C GLY A 309 -12.99 -2.88 32.21
N PHE A 310 -12.75 -1.71 31.61
CA PHE A 310 -13.53 -1.21 30.48
C PHE A 310 -13.50 -2.21 29.32
N SER A 311 -14.65 -2.48 28.68
CA SER A 311 -14.73 -3.43 27.58
C SER A 311 -15.44 -2.85 26.36
N GLY A 312 -14.94 -3.15 25.16
CA GLY A 312 -15.54 -2.76 23.88
C GLY A 312 -15.91 -3.99 23.05
N GLY A 313 -17.17 -4.12 22.68
CA GLY A 313 -17.64 -5.19 21.78
C GLY A 313 -17.64 -4.76 20.32
N PHE A 314 -17.13 -5.61 19.43
CA PHE A 314 -16.97 -5.34 18.01
C PHE A 314 -17.68 -6.36 17.13
N SER A 315 -18.36 -5.87 16.10
CA SER A 315 -18.82 -6.69 14.97
C SER A 315 -17.68 -6.87 13.96
N ALA A 316 -17.92 -7.66 12.90
CA ALA A 316 -16.94 -7.77 11.82
C ALA A 316 -16.79 -6.41 11.11
N GLY A 317 -15.57 -5.96 10.91
CA GLY A 317 -15.28 -4.64 10.33
C GLY A 317 -13.91 -4.09 10.71
N ASP A 318 -13.65 -2.90 10.17
CA ASP A 318 -12.41 -2.16 10.29
C ASP A 318 -12.63 -0.96 11.25
N TYR A 319 -11.82 -0.86 12.29
CA TYR A 319 -11.97 0.15 13.35
C TYR A 319 -10.66 0.94 13.51
N ASN A 320 -10.62 2.13 12.92
CA ASN A 320 -9.55 3.09 13.15
C ASN A 320 -9.72 3.79 14.52
N LEU A 321 -8.75 4.60 14.93
CA LEU A 321 -8.73 5.26 16.23
C LEU A 321 -9.98 6.10 16.49
N ALA A 322 -10.47 6.78 15.46
CA ALA A 322 -11.71 7.57 15.56
C ALA A 322 -12.92 6.67 15.86
N ALA A 323 -13.03 5.51 15.18
CA ALA A 323 -14.08 4.53 15.44
C ALA A 323 -13.94 3.89 16.83
N LEU A 324 -12.72 3.59 17.28
CA LEU A 324 -12.46 3.09 18.64
C LEU A 324 -12.89 4.08 19.70
N LYS A 325 -12.49 5.35 19.57
CA LYS A 325 -12.89 6.44 20.46
C LYS A 325 -14.40 6.65 20.48
N ALA A 326 -15.06 6.54 19.32
CA ALA A 326 -16.52 6.63 19.23
C ALA A 326 -17.23 5.49 19.97
N LEU A 327 -16.60 4.31 20.05
CA LEU A 327 -17.05 3.17 20.86
C LEU A 327 -16.57 3.23 22.33
N GLY A 328 -15.90 4.32 22.73
CA GLY A 328 -15.40 4.54 24.09
C GLY A 328 -14.08 3.84 24.41
N VAL A 329 -13.47 3.13 23.45
CA VAL A 329 -12.17 2.48 23.62
C VAL A 329 -11.08 3.56 23.52
N GLU A 330 -10.29 3.70 24.58
CA GLU A 330 -9.22 4.69 24.62
C GLU A 330 -8.07 4.28 23.70
N ASP A 331 -7.36 5.27 23.20
CA ASP A 331 -6.13 5.03 22.46
C ASP A 331 -5.15 4.28 23.35
N ASN A 332 -4.44 3.30 22.81
CA ASN A 332 -3.40 2.59 23.55
C ASN A 332 -3.91 2.02 24.88
N SER A 333 -5.09 1.38 24.87
CA SER A 333 -5.72 0.87 26.10
C SER A 333 -6.18 -0.58 26.04
N ILE A 334 -5.82 -1.34 25.00
CA ILE A 334 -6.28 -2.73 24.87
C ILE A 334 -5.24 -3.67 25.49
N THR A 335 -5.69 -4.48 26.44
CA THR A 335 -4.84 -5.37 27.25
C THR A 335 -5.23 -6.84 27.16
N SER A 336 -6.52 -7.15 27.01
CA SER A 336 -7.00 -8.53 26.81
C SER A 336 -8.19 -8.59 25.85
N VAL A 337 -8.43 -9.75 25.22
CA VAL A 337 -9.47 -9.90 24.19
C VAL A 337 -10.18 -11.25 24.29
N LYS A 338 -11.51 -11.26 24.12
CA LYS A 338 -12.31 -12.46 23.88
C LYS A 338 -12.69 -12.54 22.41
N VAL A 339 -12.52 -13.71 21.80
CA VAL A 339 -12.73 -13.90 20.36
C VAL A 339 -13.70 -15.06 20.15
N MET A 340 -14.83 -14.77 19.51
CA MET A 340 -15.81 -15.80 19.14
C MET A 340 -15.23 -16.72 18.06
N GLU A 341 -15.44 -18.03 18.22
CA GLU A 341 -14.99 -19.02 17.25
C GLU A 341 -15.53 -18.70 15.85
N GLY A 342 -14.69 -18.86 14.83
CA GLY A 342 -14.97 -18.43 13.46
C GLY A 342 -14.55 -17.00 13.16
N TYR A 343 -14.04 -16.24 14.14
CA TYR A 343 -13.48 -14.91 13.93
C TYR A 343 -12.03 -14.83 14.39
N LYS A 344 -11.37 -13.76 13.96
CA LYS A 344 -10.10 -13.30 14.51
C LYS A 344 -10.12 -11.79 14.60
N ILE A 345 -9.32 -11.26 15.53
CA ILE A 345 -9.00 -9.85 15.62
C ILE A 345 -7.56 -9.62 15.20
N ILE A 346 -7.33 -8.57 14.42
CA ILE A 346 -6.00 -8.09 14.06
C ILE A 346 -5.81 -6.73 14.73
N LEU A 347 -4.86 -6.64 15.66
CA LEU A 347 -4.52 -5.42 16.37
C LEU A 347 -3.34 -4.75 15.67
N TYR A 348 -3.33 -3.42 15.59
CA TYR A 348 -2.28 -2.63 14.94
C TYR A 348 -1.74 -1.57 15.91
N PHE A 349 -0.42 -1.38 15.89
CA PHE A 349 0.26 -0.34 16.68
C PHE A 349 -0.17 1.06 16.25
N ASP A 350 -0.27 1.30 14.94
CA ASP A 350 -0.57 2.62 14.40
C ASP A 350 -2.03 2.71 13.92
N ASP A 351 -2.52 3.94 13.73
CA ASP A 351 -3.86 4.18 13.21
C ASP A 351 -3.98 3.74 11.74
N ASN A 352 -5.22 3.56 11.28
CA ASN A 352 -5.57 3.19 9.91
C ASN A 352 -4.87 1.90 9.42
N PHE A 353 -4.72 0.94 10.33
CA PHE A 353 -4.24 -0.42 10.06
C PHE A 353 -2.80 -0.48 9.53
N THR A 354 -1.94 0.39 10.08
CA THR A 354 -0.51 0.47 9.74
C THR A 354 0.37 0.05 10.92
N GLY A 355 1.68 -0.02 10.72
CA GLY A 355 2.63 -0.42 11.77
C GLY A 355 2.67 -1.91 12.05
N GLN A 356 3.19 -2.29 13.22
CA GLN A 356 3.22 -3.69 13.65
C GLN A 356 1.80 -4.20 13.92
N SER A 357 1.54 -5.46 13.57
CA SER A 357 0.23 -6.09 13.78
C SER A 357 0.33 -7.48 14.39
N VAL A 358 -0.69 -7.89 15.16
CA VAL A 358 -0.84 -9.25 15.68
C VAL A 358 -2.24 -9.79 15.41
N GLU A 359 -2.31 -11.05 14.97
CA GLU A 359 -3.59 -11.77 14.83
C GLU A 359 -3.87 -12.61 16.08
N ILE A 360 -5.10 -12.51 16.60
CA ILE A 360 -5.58 -13.27 17.74
C ILE A 360 -6.86 -14.00 17.34
N THR A 361 -6.86 -15.33 17.44
CA THR A 361 -7.93 -16.21 16.92
C THR A 361 -8.75 -16.89 18.03
N ALA A 362 -8.44 -16.62 19.30
CA ALA A 362 -9.10 -17.18 20.47
C ALA A 362 -8.99 -16.22 21.65
N ASP A 363 -9.73 -16.50 22.72
CA ASP A 363 -9.63 -15.78 23.99
C ASP A 363 -8.17 -15.65 24.45
N ASN A 364 -7.74 -14.41 24.70
CA ASN A 364 -6.40 -14.07 25.14
C ASN A 364 -6.43 -13.10 26.32
N GLY A 365 -6.08 -13.59 27.51
CA GLY A 365 -6.10 -12.84 28.77
C GLY A 365 -5.02 -11.76 28.87
N TYR A 366 -4.05 -11.72 27.95
CA TYR A 366 -3.02 -10.68 27.88
C TYR A 366 -2.40 -10.59 26.47
N VAL A 367 -2.50 -9.43 25.81
CA VAL A 367 -2.04 -9.24 24.42
C VAL A 367 -0.53 -9.07 24.26
N GLY A 368 0.26 -9.23 25.33
CA GLY A 368 1.72 -9.23 25.25
C GLY A 368 2.31 -7.87 24.90
N ASN A 369 3.20 -7.82 23.90
CA ASN A 369 3.85 -6.56 23.45
C ASN A 369 2.88 -5.52 22.88
N PHE A 370 1.64 -5.91 22.61
CA PHE A 370 0.57 -5.01 22.15
C PHE A 370 -0.18 -4.36 23.31
N ASN A 371 0.15 -4.70 24.57
CA ASN A 371 -0.51 -4.16 25.74
C ASN A 371 -0.42 -2.64 25.76
N ASP A 372 -1.56 -1.96 25.74
CA ASP A 372 -1.61 -0.50 25.74
C ASP A 372 -0.82 0.13 24.58
N GLN A 373 -0.76 -0.54 23.43
CA GLN A 373 -0.09 -0.05 22.21
C GLN A 373 -1.01 -0.10 20.98
N VAL A 374 -2.28 -0.49 21.14
CA VAL A 374 -3.21 -0.65 20.01
C VAL A 374 -3.89 0.68 19.69
N THR A 375 -3.71 1.14 18.46
CA THR A 375 -4.33 2.37 17.94
C THR A 375 -5.44 2.09 16.91
N SER A 376 -5.40 0.94 16.22
CA SER A 376 -6.48 0.49 15.33
C SER A 376 -6.62 -1.04 15.31
N LEU A 377 -7.78 -1.56 14.91
CA LEU A 377 -8.04 -3.00 14.84
C LEU A 377 -8.99 -3.41 13.72
N LYS A 378 -8.90 -4.68 13.30
CA LYS A 378 -9.85 -5.32 12.37
C LYS A 378 -10.44 -6.57 12.98
N VAL A 379 -11.74 -6.77 12.81
CA VAL A 379 -12.43 -8.02 13.14
C VAL A 379 -12.86 -8.70 11.85
N VAL A 380 -12.32 -9.88 11.58
CA VAL A 380 -12.52 -10.60 10.32
C VAL A 380 -12.89 -12.05 10.58
N ALA A 381 -13.53 -12.69 9.59
CA ALA A 381 -13.82 -14.11 9.63
C ALA A 381 -12.51 -14.94 9.64
N ASN A 382 -12.57 -16.12 10.25
CA ASN A 382 -11.47 -17.06 10.39
C ASN A 382 -11.98 -18.49 10.16
N GLY A 383 -12.47 -18.75 8.95
CA GLY A 383 -12.92 -20.08 8.53
C GLY A 383 -11.90 -20.86 7.71
N VAL A 384 -12.16 -22.15 7.50
CA VAL A 384 -11.42 -22.98 6.54
C VAL A 384 -11.65 -22.47 5.11
N LYS A 385 -10.62 -22.49 4.26
CA LYS A 385 -10.68 -21.88 2.92
C LYS A 385 -10.91 -22.88 1.79
N ASN A 386 -10.72 -24.17 2.05
CA ASN A 386 -10.65 -25.24 1.06
C ASN A 386 -11.85 -26.22 1.09
N VAL A 387 -13.05 -25.72 1.40
CA VAL A 387 -14.30 -26.51 1.42
C VAL A 387 -15.36 -25.99 0.43
N ALA A 388 -14.92 -25.31 -0.63
CA ALA A 388 -15.79 -25.01 -1.76
C ALA A 388 -16.07 -26.31 -2.53
N GLY A 389 -17.31 -26.50 -2.98
CA GLY A 389 -17.74 -27.73 -3.64
C GLY A 389 -19.24 -27.97 -3.49
N THR A 390 -19.73 -29.12 -3.96
CA THR A 390 -21.13 -29.53 -3.76
C THR A 390 -21.18 -30.76 -2.87
N TYR A 391 -21.99 -30.69 -1.81
CA TYR A 391 -22.02 -31.68 -0.75
C TYR A 391 -23.44 -32.06 -0.35
N TYR A 392 -23.61 -33.26 0.19
CA TYR A 392 -24.63 -33.49 1.20
C TYR A 392 -24.08 -33.02 2.55
N LEU A 393 -24.83 -32.17 3.25
CA LEU A 393 -24.47 -31.73 4.60
C LEU A 393 -25.13 -32.68 5.59
N GLN A 394 -24.41 -33.72 6.03
CA GLN A 394 -24.94 -34.73 6.94
C GLN A 394 -24.71 -34.35 8.39
N ASN A 395 -25.75 -34.24 9.20
CA ASN A 395 -25.62 -33.91 10.61
C ASN A 395 -24.88 -35.02 11.37
N ARG A 396 -23.84 -34.66 12.15
CA ARG A 396 -23.01 -35.63 12.88
C ARG A 396 -23.79 -36.39 13.97
N ASN A 397 -24.82 -35.76 14.56
CA ASN A 397 -25.59 -36.37 15.65
C ASN A 397 -26.65 -37.38 15.16
N SER A 398 -27.32 -37.09 14.05
CA SER A 398 -28.43 -37.91 13.53
C SER A 398 -28.04 -38.81 12.36
N GLY A 399 -27.02 -38.45 11.58
CA GLY A 399 -26.72 -39.10 10.29
C GLY A 399 -27.68 -38.72 9.15
N LEU A 400 -28.60 -37.78 9.40
CA LEU A 400 -29.55 -37.26 8.40
C LEU A 400 -28.94 -36.07 7.64
N ASN A 401 -29.40 -35.82 6.42
CA ASN A 401 -28.91 -34.72 5.58
C ASN A 401 -29.72 -33.45 5.81
N MET A 402 -29.08 -32.28 5.69
CA MET A 402 -29.81 -31.02 5.51
C MET A 402 -30.71 -31.13 4.27
N ASP A 403 -31.94 -30.64 4.36
CA ASP A 403 -32.98 -30.84 3.36
C ASP A 403 -33.83 -29.56 3.25
N VAL A 404 -33.93 -29.00 2.04
CA VAL A 404 -34.97 -28.00 1.75
C VAL A 404 -36.31 -28.72 1.69
N TRP A 405 -37.09 -28.57 2.76
CA TRP A 405 -38.20 -29.46 3.07
C TRP A 405 -39.23 -29.51 1.93
N GLY A 406 -39.59 -30.73 1.53
CA GLY A 406 -40.53 -30.97 0.43
C GLY A 406 -40.02 -30.52 -0.95
N ALA A 407 -38.73 -30.25 -1.10
CA ALA A 407 -38.11 -29.71 -2.31
C ALA A 407 -38.79 -28.42 -2.82
N GLY A 408 -39.32 -27.59 -1.91
CA GLY A 408 -39.93 -26.31 -2.27
C GLY A 408 -38.95 -25.38 -2.98
N ASN A 409 -39.47 -24.52 -3.87
CA ASN A 409 -38.67 -23.61 -4.70
C ASN A 409 -38.90 -22.12 -4.40
N THR A 410 -39.69 -21.78 -3.37
CA THR A 410 -40.02 -20.40 -3.02
C THR A 410 -39.15 -19.89 -1.87
N ASP A 411 -38.99 -18.57 -1.81
CA ASP A 411 -38.38 -17.89 -0.66
C ASP A 411 -39.18 -18.20 0.62
N GLY A 412 -38.48 -18.44 1.72
CA GLY A 412 -39.08 -18.83 3.01
C GLY A 412 -39.39 -20.32 3.14
N THR A 413 -39.04 -21.17 2.15
CA THR A 413 -39.18 -22.63 2.33
C THR A 413 -38.25 -23.09 3.45
N ASN A 414 -38.79 -23.84 4.40
CA ASN A 414 -38.07 -24.31 5.58
C ASN A 414 -36.90 -25.25 5.24
N ILE A 415 -35.81 -25.17 6.01
CA ILE A 415 -34.74 -26.17 5.99
C ILE A 415 -34.84 -27.02 7.25
N ALA A 416 -34.93 -28.33 7.06
CA ALA A 416 -34.97 -29.32 8.13
C ALA A 416 -33.91 -30.40 7.84
N GLN A 417 -33.75 -31.38 8.74
CA GLN A 417 -33.01 -32.59 8.40
C GLN A 417 -33.92 -33.66 7.77
N GLY A 418 -33.40 -34.41 6.81
CA GLY A 418 -34.13 -35.43 6.06
C GLY A 418 -33.36 -36.75 5.89
N THR A 419 -34.09 -37.84 5.68
CA THR A 419 -33.51 -39.16 5.34
C THR A 419 -32.60 -39.04 4.11
N PRO A 420 -31.32 -39.46 4.18
CA PRO A 420 -30.38 -39.34 3.07
C PRO A 420 -30.92 -39.96 1.78
N ASN A 421 -30.93 -39.18 0.70
CA ASN A 421 -31.30 -39.62 -0.64
C ASN A 421 -30.50 -38.86 -1.71
N THR A 422 -30.73 -39.15 -2.99
CA THR A 422 -30.00 -38.54 -4.12
C THR A 422 -30.66 -37.27 -4.68
N GLY A 423 -31.72 -36.78 -4.04
CA GLY A 423 -32.48 -35.60 -4.46
C GLY A 423 -31.64 -34.32 -4.38
N LYS A 424 -31.80 -33.44 -5.38
CA LYS A 424 -31.06 -32.17 -5.48
C LYS A 424 -31.38 -31.18 -4.35
N ASN A 425 -32.50 -31.35 -3.64
CA ASN A 425 -32.89 -30.56 -2.47
C ASN A 425 -32.09 -30.88 -1.20
N GLN A 426 -31.30 -31.97 -1.20
CA GLN A 426 -30.32 -32.28 -0.15
C GLN A 426 -28.87 -31.96 -0.56
N GLN A 427 -28.67 -31.41 -1.75
CA GLN A 427 -27.35 -31.06 -2.27
C GLN A 427 -27.15 -29.56 -2.11
N PHE A 428 -26.04 -29.17 -1.48
CA PHE A 428 -25.70 -27.78 -1.23
C PHE A 428 -24.36 -27.44 -1.85
N LYS A 429 -24.36 -26.39 -2.69
CA LYS A 429 -23.16 -25.81 -3.31
C LYS A 429 -22.60 -24.72 -2.40
N LEU A 430 -21.37 -24.92 -1.96
CA LEU A 430 -20.60 -23.94 -1.18
C LEU A 430 -19.68 -23.16 -2.13
N THR A 431 -19.85 -21.85 -2.18
CA THR A 431 -18.99 -20.93 -2.94
C THR A 431 -18.22 -20.06 -1.95
N HIS A 432 -16.88 -20.10 -1.99
CA HIS A 432 -16.03 -19.31 -1.11
C HIS A 432 -16.09 -17.83 -1.47
N LEU A 433 -16.28 -16.97 -0.48
CA LEU A 433 -16.38 -15.50 -0.63
C LEU A 433 -15.14 -14.77 -0.07
N GLY A 434 -14.13 -15.51 0.42
CA GLY A 434 -12.97 -14.96 1.14
C GLY A 434 -12.98 -15.30 2.63
N ASP A 435 -11.79 -15.40 3.25
CA ASP A 435 -11.57 -15.62 4.69
C ASP A 435 -12.37 -16.76 5.38
N GLY A 436 -12.73 -17.76 4.57
CA GLY A 436 -13.46 -18.95 5.01
C GLY A 436 -14.97 -18.72 5.17
N VAL A 437 -15.46 -17.61 4.61
CA VAL A 437 -16.88 -17.31 4.44
C VAL A 437 -17.39 -17.97 3.17
N TYR A 438 -18.57 -18.57 3.24
CA TYR A 438 -19.23 -19.26 2.14
C TYR A 438 -20.65 -18.76 1.92
N GLN A 439 -21.01 -18.63 0.65
CA GLN A 439 -22.38 -18.72 0.19
C GLN A 439 -22.76 -20.20 0.11
N VAL A 440 -23.93 -20.57 0.62
CA VAL A 440 -24.42 -21.96 0.61
C VAL A 440 -25.75 -22.02 -0.14
N LEU A 441 -25.76 -22.59 -1.35
CA LEU A 441 -26.95 -22.66 -2.21
C LEU A 441 -27.52 -24.07 -2.30
N ALA A 442 -28.83 -24.23 -2.16
CA ALA A 442 -29.50 -25.48 -2.51
C ALA A 442 -29.46 -25.69 -4.03
N VAL A 443 -29.02 -26.86 -4.50
CA VAL A 443 -28.76 -27.11 -5.92
C VAL A 443 -30.05 -27.16 -6.75
N HIS A 444 -31.18 -27.60 -6.18
CA HIS A 444 -32.44 -27.70 -6.93
C HIS A 444 -33.06 -26.34 -7.25
N SER A 445 -33.00 -25.39 -6.31
CA SER A 445 -33.64 -24.08 -6.42
C SER A 445 -32.68 -22.96 -6.78
N GLY A 446 -31.37 -23.14 -6.56
CA GLY A 446 -30.35 -22.10 -6.66
C GLY A 446 -30.43 -21.03 -5.56
N LYS A 447 -31.25 -21.25 -4.52
CA LYS A 447 -31.47 -20.30 -3.41
C LYS A 447 -30.53 -20.55 -2.25
N SER A 448 -30.22 -19.50 -1.50
CA SER A 448 -29.27 -19.55 -0.38
C SER A 448 -29.92 -20.08 0.88
N VAL A 449 -29.14 -20.82 1.68
CA VAL A 449 -29.39 -20.96 3.11
C VAL A 449 -29.43 -19.57 3.73
N ASP A 450 -30.43 -19.30 4.57
CA ASP A 450 -30.78 -17.98 5.08
C ASP A 450 -31.28 -18.08 6.52
N ILE A 451 -30.90 -17.12 7.37
CA ILE A 451 -31.47 -16.95 8.71
C ILE A 451 -32.66 -15.99 8.63
N ASP A 452 -33.84 -16.50 8.99
CA ASP A 452 -35.10 -15.77 8.87
C ASP A 452 -35.05 -14.41 9.59
N GLY A 453 -35.40 -13.36 8.83
CA GLY A 453 -35.50 -11.99 9.31
C GLY A 453 -34.21 -11.39 9.86
N ILE A 454 -33.02 -11.91 9.50
CA ILE A 454 -31.72 -11.45 10.02
C ILE A 454 -31.68 -11.50 11.57
N LYS A 455 -32.50 -12.36 12.18
CA LYS A 455 -32.59 -12.48 13.63
C LYS A 455 -31.26 -12.97 14.19
N THR A 456 -30.87 -12.48 15.36
CA THR A 456 -29.65 -12.92 16.07
C THR A 456 -29.96 -13.80 17.28
N ASN A 457 -31.24 -14.03 17.61
CA ASN A 457 -31.67 -14.82 18.76
C ASN A 457 -31.46 -16.33 18.52
N ASP A 458 -31.31 -17.07 19.62
CA ASP A 458 -31.33 -18.53 19.59
C ASP A 458 -32.70 -19.03 19.11
N GLY A 459 -32.70 -20.06 18.26
CA GLY A 459 -33.91 -20.63 17.67
C GLY A 459 -34.44 -19.89 16.44
N ALA A 460 -33.72 -18.89 15.92
CA ALA A 460 -34.10 -18.30 14.64
C ALA A 460 -34.02 -19.36 13.52
N ASN A 461 -35.06 -19.40 12.70
CA ASN A 461 -35.25 -20.45 11.71
C ASN A 461 -34.22 -20.36 10.58
N VAL A 462 -33.81 -21.52 10.06
CA VAL A 462 -33.02 -21.63 8.84
C VAL A 462 -33.95 -21.99 7.69
N GLN A 463 -33.93 -21.18 6.64
CA GLN A 463 -34.78 -21.31 5.47
C GLN A 463 -33.96 -21.15 4.19
N GLN A 464 -34.57 -21.35 3.03
CA GLN A 464 -33.98 -20.88 1.78
C GLN A 464 -34.54 -19.51 1.38
N TRP A 465 -33.70 -18.66 0.77
CA TRP A 465 -34.10 -17.37 0.22
C TRP A 465 -33.23 -16.98 -0.98
N THR A 466 -33.73 -16.07 -1.82
CA THR A 466 -32.94 -15.43 -2.88
C THR A 466 -31.67 -14.79 -2.32
N TYR A 467 -30.51 -15.06 -2.93
CA TYR A 467 -29.25 -14.54 -2.41
C TYR A 467 -29.06 -13.05 -2.75
N PHE A 468 -28.93 -12.21 -1.73
CA PHE A 468 -28.63 -10.77 -1.83
C PHE A 468 -27.25 -10.42 -1.25
N GLY A 469 -26.52 -11.39 -0.70
CA GLY A 469 -25.19 -11.17 -0.13
C GLY A 469 -25.20 -10.50 1.25
N SER A 470 -26.35 -10.45 1.93
CA SER A 470 -26.44 -9.96 3.29
C SER A 470 -25.76 -10.92 4.28
N PRO A 471 -25.22 -10.44 5.42
CA PRO A 471 -24.45 -11.28 6.34
C PRO A 471 -25.20 -12.49 6.95
N ASN A 472 -26.54 -12.49 6.98
CA ASN A 472 -27.37 -13.65 7.38
C ASN A 472 -27.40 -14.79 6.35
N GLN A 473 -26.91 -14.56 5.14
CA GLN A 473 -26.80 -15.54 4.06
C GLN A 473 -25.34 -16.00 3.84
N GLN A 474 -24.44 -15.59 4.73
CA GLN A 474 -23.02 -15.86 4.66
C GLN A 474 -22.61 -16.68 5.89
N PHE A 475 -21.92 -17.80 5.66
CA PHE A 475 -21.59 -18.75 6.72
C PHE A 475 -20.09 -19.00 6.77
N ILE A 476 -19.51 -18.93 7.96
CA ILE A 476 -18.11 -19.24 8.21
C ILE A 476 -18.01 -20.74 8.48
N ALA A 477 -17.23 -21.46 7.68
CA ALA A 477 -16.99 -22.88 7.91
C ALA A 477 -15.82 -23.05 8.88
N VAL A 478 -16.02 -23.74 10.00
CA VAL A 478 -14.97 -24.01 11.00
C VAL A 478 -14.82 -25.53 11.15
N ALA A 479 -13.59 -26.04 10.98
CA ALA A 479 -13.31 -27.47 11.14
C ALA A 479 -13.56 -27.95 12.58
N THR A 480 -14.01 -29.20 12.73
CA THR A 480 -14.12 -29.85 14.04
C THR A 480 -12.93 -30.78 14.30
N ASP A 481 -12.97 -31.48 15.44
CA ASP A 481 -12.06 -32.56 15.81
C ASP A 481 -12.07 -33.78 14.85
N LEU A 482 -13.07 -33.88 13.98
CA LEU A 482 -13.25 -34.99 13.05
C LEU A 482 -13.05 -34.52 11.62
N SER A 483 -12.11 -35.15 10.89
CA SER A 483 -11.82 -34.83 9.50
C SER A 483 -13.09 -34.86 8.64
N GLY A 484 -13.31 -33.81 7.85
CA GLY A 484 -14.48 -33.65 6.98
C GLY A 484 -15.77 -33.19 7.68
N CYS A 485 -15.74 -32.91 8.98
CA CYS A 485 -16.84 -32.30 9.72
C CYS A 485 -16.57 -30.83 10.02
N TYR A 486 -17.61 -30.01 9.87
CA TYR A 486 -17.55 -28.56 10.02
C TYR A 486 -18.74 -28.03 10.81
N LYS A 487 -18.53 -26.91 11.49
CA LYS A 487 -19.59 -26.01 11.96
C LYS A 487 -19.82 -24.95 10.90
N LEU A 488 -21.07 -24.65 10.59
CA LEU A 488 -21.45 -23.48 9.81
C LEU A 488 -21.89 -22.40 10.79
N ILE A 489 -21.18 -21.27 10.81
CA ILE A 489 -21.45 -20.15 11.73
C ILE A 489 -22.03 -18.99 10.91
N ALA A 490 -23.24 -18.53 11.24
CA ALA A 490 -23.86 -17.39 10.57
C ALA A 490 -23.06 -16.11 10.85
N LYS A 491 -22.67 -15.39 9.78
CA LYS A 491 -21.72 -14.27 9.89
C LYS A 491 -22.28 -13.06 10.65
N HIS A 492 -23.60 -12.84 10.65
CA HIS A 492 -24.20 -11.70 11.36
C HIS A 492 -24.35 -11.93 12.87
N SER A 493 -24.56 -13.19 13.29
CA SER A 493 -24.89 -13.53 14.69
C SER A 493 -23.77 -14.26 15.43
N GLY A 494 -22.82 -14.87 14.71
CA GLY A 494 -21.78 -15.71 15.29
C GLY A 494 -22.31 -17.06 15.84
N LYS A 495 -23.54 -17.43 15.47
CA LYS A 495 -24.21 -18.64 15.95
C LYS A 495 -24.08 -19.80 14.96
N VAL A 496 -24.03 -21.02 15.48
CA VAL A 496 -23.90 -22.23 14.66
C VAL A 496 -25.27 -22.65 14.12
N ILE A 497 -25.25 -23.26 12.93
CA ILE A 497 -26.41 -23.92 12.34
C ILE A 497 -26.53 -25.33 12.91
N GLU A 498 -27.63 -25.60 13.61
CA GLU A 498 -27.87 -26.86 14.30
C GLU A 498 -29.26 -27.44 14.02
N VAL A 499 -29.41 -28.72 14.34
CA VAL A 499 -30.73 -29.35 14.46
C VAL A 499 -31.29 -29.09 15.84
N THR A 500 -32.52 -28.56 15.88
CA THR A 500 -33.20 -28.15 17.12
C THR A 500 -33.27 -29.28 18.14
N GLY A 501 -32.94 -28.97 19.39
CA GLY A 501 -33.00 -29.92 20.52
C GLY A 501 -32.15 -31.18 20.36
N ALA A 502 -31.16 -31.17 19.46
CA ALA A 502 -30.39 -32.36 19.06
C ALA A 502 -31.25 -33.52 18.55
N GLY A 503 -32.37 -33.19 17.89
CA GLY A 503 -33.29 -34.16 17.30
C GLY A 503 -32.62 -35.11 16.30
N LYS A 504 -33.21 -36.31 16.14
CA LYS A 504 -32.71 -37.37 15.24
C LYS A 504 -33.77 -37.88 14.25
N ASN A 505 -34.94 -37.27 14.25
CA ASN A 505 -36.04 -37.68 13.40
C ASN A 505 -35.98 -36.91 12.06
N ASN A 506 -36.48 -37.57 11.02
CA ASN A 506 -36.74 -36.94 9.72
C ASN A 506 -37.77 -35.80 9.90
N GLY A 507 -37.39 -34.58 9.53
CA GLY A 507 -38.21 -33.38 9.67
C GLY A 507 -37.91 -32.51 10.88
N ASP A 508 -37.01 -32.91 11.78
CA ASP A 508 -36.59 -32.00 12.85
C ASP A 508 -35.94 -30.74 12.26
N ASN A 509 -36.32 -29.59 12.83
CA ASN A 509 -35.99 -28.29 12.25
C ASN A 509 -34.50 -27.96 12.33
N VAL A 510 -33.99 -27.22 11.33
CA VAL A 510 -32.66 -26.61 11.38
C VAL A 510 -32.80 -25.14 11.79
N GLN A 511 -32.00 -24.71 12.75
CA GLN A 511 -32.06 -23.38 13.36
C GLN A 511 -30.66 -22.85 13.62
N GLN A 512 -30.51 -21.56 13.92
CA GLN A 512 -29.27 -21.06 14.54
C GLN A 512 -29.33 -21.16 16.07
N TRP A 513 -28.20 -21.40 16.71
CA TRP A 513 -28.09 -21.45 18.17
C TRP A 513 -26.70 -21.05 18.67
N THR A 514 -26.63 -20.59 19.92
CA THR A 514 -25.37 -20.33 20.62
C THR A 514 -24.42 -21.52 20.50
N ASN A 515 -23.17 -21.24 20.14
CA ASN A 515 -22.14 -22.27 20.02
C ASN A 515 -21.65 -22.71 21.40
N ASN A 516 -22.09 -23.89 21.84
CA ASN A 516 -21.57 -24.57 23.03
C ASN A 516 -20.80 -25.85 22.64
N ASN A 517 -20.34 -25.90 21.38
CA ASN A 517 -19.66 -27.03 20.74
C ASN A 517 -20.51 -28.31 20.65
N GLN A 518 -21.83 -28.16 20.57
CA GLN A 518 -22.78 -29.25 20.40
C GLN A 518 -22.59 -30.06 19.10
N ILE A 519 -22.73 -31.38 19.19
CA ILE A 519 -22.61 -32.28 18.03
C ILE A 519 -23.74 -32.12 17.00
N CYS A 520 -24.92 -31.65 17.41
CA CYS A 520 -26.04 -31.37 16.53
C CYS A 520 -25.85 -30.09 15.69
N GLY A 521 -24.82 -29.29 15.98
CA GLY A 521 -24.36 -28.15 15.16
C GLY A 521 -23.18 -28.49 14.23
N GLN A 522 -22.81 -29.77 14.13
CA GLN A 522 -21.68 -30.22 13.32
C GLN A 522 -22.18 -31.04 12.13
N TRP A 523 -21.64 -30.73 10.95
CA TRP A 523 -22.08 -31.27 9.68
C TRP A 523 -20.90 -31.91 8.95
N LYS A 524 -21.02 -33.19 8.62
CA LYS A 524 -20.10 -33.89 7.74
C LYS A 524 -20.40 -33.50 6.30
N PHE A 525 -19.40 -32.95 5.62
CA PHE A 525 -19.53 -32.55 4.23
C PHE A 525 -19.23 -33.77 3.36
N LEU A 526 -20.28 -34.42 2.85
CA LEU A 526 -20.16 -35.59 1.98
C LEU A 526 -20.13 -35.12 0.53
N SER A 527 -18.93 -35.08 -0.06
CA SER A 527 -18.74 -34.66 -1.45
C SER A 527 -19.53 -35.53 -2.42
N ILE A 528 -20.10 -34.91 -3.44
CA ILE A 528 -20.80 -35.62 -4.51
C ILE A 528 -19.81 -35.99 -5.60
N ALA A 529 -19.71 -37.28 -5.94
CA ALA A 529 -18.82 -37.75 -7.00
C ALA A 529 -19.30 -37.28 -8.38
N VAL A 530 -18.43 -36.64 -9.15
CA VAL A 530 -18.67 -36.29 -10.55
C VAL A 530 -18.15 -37.41 -11.45
N ASN A 531 -19.02 -38.35 -11.80
CA ASN A 531 -18.70 -39.37 -12.80
C ASN A 531 -18.76 -38.75 -14.20
N GLY A 532 -17.68 -38.95 -14.96
CA GLY A 532 -17.59 -38.59 -16.36
C GLY A 532 -18.15 -39.66 -17.28
N ASN A 533 -18.04 -39.38 -18.58
CA ASN A 533 -18.39 -40.28 -19.67
C ASN A 533 -17.20 -40.49 -20.63
N GLY A 534 -15.99 -40.45 -20.07
CA GLY A 534 -14.75 -40.65 -20.80
C GLY A 534 -14.67 -41.99 -21.53
N ASP A 535 -13.77 -42.04 -22.50
CA ASP A 535 -13.57 -43.14 -23.44
C ASP A 535 -12.13 -43.66 -23.49
N GLY A 536 -11.23 -43.14 -22.65
CA GLY A 536 -9.83 -43.58 -22.52
C GLY A 536 -8.80 -42.48 -22.81
N LEU A 537 -7.59 -42.87 -23.18
CA LEU A 537 -6.52 -41.98 -23.66
C LEU A 537 -6.04 -42.38 -25.04
N THR A 538 -5.51 -41.43 -25.81
CA THR A 538 -4.89 -41.69 -27.11
C THR A 538 -3.42 -42.07 -26.91
N GLY A 539 -3.09 -43.34 -27.12
CA GLY A 539 -1.74 -43.88 -27.08
C GLY A 539 -1.05 -43.81 -28.44
N ASN A 540 0.14 -43.24 -28.49
CA ASN A 540 1.04 -43.22 -29.64
C ASN A 540 2.21 -44.16 -29.35
N TYR A 541 2.48 -45.10 -30.26
CA TYR A 541 3.47 -46.16 -30.06
C TYR A 541 4.62 -46.03 -31.05
N PHE A 542 5.83 -46.22 -30.55
CA PHE A 542 7.07 -45.97 -31.27
C PHE A 542 8.06 -47.13 -31.13
N ASN A 543 8.82 -47.40 -32.19
CA ASN A 543 10.06 -48.15 -32.08
C ASN A 543 11.18 -47.19 -31.66
N GLY A 544 11.96 -47.62 -30.66
CA GLY A 544 12.94 -46.83 -29.93
C GLY A 544 12.41 -46.28 -28.58
N MET A 545 13.33 -46.02 -27.66
CA MET A 545 13.02 -45.64 -26.26
C MET A 545 12.70 -44.15 -26.07
N ASN A 546 12.94 -43.31 -27.08
CA ASN A 546 12.75 -41.86 -27.02
C ASN A 546 11.91 -41.35 -28.18
N PHE A 547 10.84 -42.08 -28.52
CA PHE A 547 9.85 -41.72 -29.54
C PHE A 547 10.43 -41.58 -30.96
N GLU A 548 11.47 -42.37 -31.30
CA GLU A 548 12.26 -42.21 -32.51
C GLU A 548 11.45 -42.52 -33.78
N THR A 549 10.81 -43.69 -33.83
CA THR A 549 10.07 -44.15 -35.02
C THR A 549 8.59 -44.38 -34.68
N PRO A 550 7.67 -43.46 -35.03
CA PRO A 550 6.24 -43.67 -34.82
C PRO A 550 5.72 -44.84 -35.66
N VAL A 551 4.88 -45.69 -35.07
CA VAL A 551 4.33 -46.87 -35.75
C VAL A 551 2.81 -46.76 -35.91
N PHE A 552 2.07 -46.65 -34.81
CA PHE A 552 0.61 -46.49 -34.85
C PHE A 552 0.08 -45.74 -33.63
N ASN A 553 -1.19 -45.34 -33.71
CA ASN A 553 -1.93 -44.75 -32.60
C ASN A 553 -3.19 -45.57 -32.32
N ARG A 554 -3.58 -45.71 -31.05
CA ARG A 554 -4.87 -46.33 -30.67
C ARG A 554 -5.44 -45.66 -29.43
N LYS A 555 -6.68 -46.01 -29.10
CA LYS A 555 -7.35 -45.58 -27.87
C LYS A 555 -7.24 -46.69 -26.82
N ASP A 556 -6.67 -46.38 -25.67
CA ASP A 556 -6.59 -47.29 -24.54
C ASP A 556 -7.58 -46.85 -23.46
N ALA A 557 -8.55 -47.72 -23.13
CA ALA A 557 -9.66 -47.39 -22.22
C ALA A 557 -9.17 -47.04 -20.80
N THR A 558 -8.11 -47.70 -20.34
CA THR A 558 -7.37 -47.41 -19.10
C THR A 558 -5.89 -47.72 -19.32
N ILE A 559 -5.01 -47.19 -18.47
CA ILE A 559 -3.60 -47.60 -18.44
C ILE A 559 -3.43 -48.60 -17.30
N ASN A 560 -3.58 -49.87 -17.64
CA ASN A 560 -3.32 -51.01 -16.74
C ASN A 560 -2.98 -52.21 -17.63
N ILE A 561 -1.79 -52.17 -18.22
CA ILE A 561 -1.36 -53.05 -19.30
C ILE A 561 -0.08 -53.76 -18.87
N ASP A 562 -0.04 -55.09 -19.07
CA ASP A 562 1.14 -55.93 -18.84
C ASP A 562 1.39 -56.72 -20.12
N TRP A 563 2.49 -56.43 -20.81
CA TRP A 563 2.91 -57.10 -22.04
C TRP A 563 3.81 -58.30 -21.77
N ALA A 564 4.13 -58.61 -20.50
CA ALA A 564 5.15 -59.57 -20.12
C ALA A 564 6.43 -59.33 -20.96
N ASN A 565 7.00 -60.33 -21.62
CA ASN A 565 8.20 -60.17 -22.46
C ASN A 565 7.88 -59.85 -23.94
N GLY A 566 6.71 -59.29 -24.21
CA GLY A 566 6.20 -58.98 -25.55
C GLY A 566 6.02 -57.48 -25.79
N SER A 567 5.37 -57.14 -26.90
CA SER A 567 5.12 -55.76 -27.31
C SER A 567 3.62 -55.43 -27.44
N PRO A 568 3.25 -54.13 -27.55
CA PRO A 568 1.86 -53.70 -27.68
C PRO A 568 1.14 -54.15 -28.95
N ASP A 569 1.91 -54.52 -29.99
CA ASP A 569 1.46 -54.99 -31.30
C ASP A 569 2.65 -55.63 -32.04
N ALA A 570 2.39 -56.55 -32.99
CA ALA A 570 3.44 -57.23 -33.76
C ALA A 570 4.34 -56.29 -34.60
N SER A 571 3.90 -55.06 -34.86
CA SER A 571 4.69 -54.02 -35.54
C SER A 571 5.66 -53.25 -34.62
N ILE A 572 5.57 -53.45 -33.31
CA ILE A 572 6.46 -52.88 -32.29
C ILE A 572 7.47 -53.93 -31.87
N HIS A 573 8.74 -53.54 -31.75
CA HIS A 573 9.80 -54.40 -31.24
C HIS A 573 9.48 -54.89 -29.82
N ASN A 574 9.86 -56.12 -29.48
CA ASN A 574 9.66 -56.66 -28.13
C ASN A 574 10.42 -55.86 -27.06
N ASP A 575 11.59 -55.33 -27.42
CA ASP A 575 12.42 -54.49 -26.59
C ASP A 575 12.67 -53.15 -27.29
N GLN A 576 13.15 -52.14 -26.57
CA GLN A 576 13.48 -50.82 -27.11
C GLN A 576 12.31 -50.15 -27.84
N PHE A 577 11.19 -49.97 -27.14
CA PHE A 577 10.02 -49.26 -27.65
C PHE A 577 9.54 -48.21 -26.65
N SER A 578 8.66 -47.31 -27.09
CA SER A 578 8.07 -46.29 -26.22
C SER A 578 6.62 -46.01 -26.55
N ALA A 579 5.90 -45.48 -25.57
CA ALA A 579 4.51 -45.07 -25.71
C ALA A 579 4.27 -43.70 -25.08
N ARG A 580 3.39 -42.92 -25.70
CA ARG A 580 2.90 -41.64 -25.16
C ARG A 580 1.37 -41.64 -25.17
N TRP A 581 0.75 -41.56 -24.00
CA TRP A 581 -0.68 -41.36 -23.85
C TRP A 581 -1.01 -39.90 -23.60
N THR A 582 -1.93 -39.35 -24.39
CA THR A 582 -2.42 -37.97 -24.28
C THR A 582 -3.95 -37.94 -24.22
N GLY A 583 -4.48 -36.91 -23.56
CA GLY A 583 -5.91 -36.71 -23.40
C GLY A 583 -6.20 -35.81 -22.21
N GLN A 584 -7.33 -36.07 -21.55
CA GLN A 584 -7.72 -35.37 -20.32
C GLN A 584 -8.14 -36.34 -19.23
N VAL A 585 -7.89 -35.97 -17.98
CA VAL A 585 -8.41 -36.63 -16.78
C VAL A 585 -9.41 -35.73 -16.06
N GLN A 586 -10.51 -36.29 -15.58
CA GLN A 586 -11.54 -35.57 -14.82
C GLN A 586 -11.64 -36.15 -13.39
N PRO A 587 -11.25 -35.43 -12.33
CA PRO A 587 -11.39 -35.90 -10.97
C PRO A 587 -12.88 -35.95 -10.58
N ARG A 588 -13.23 -36.91 -9.71
CA ARG A 588 -14.60 -37.03 -9.17
C ARG A 588 -14.88 -36.04 -8.03
N TYR A 589 -13.85 -35.60 -7.33
CA TYR A 589 -13.95 -34.79 -6.12
C TYR A 589 -12.99 -33.61 -6.20
N ASP A 590 -13.25 -32.58 -5.39
CA ASP A 590 -12.32 -31.49 -5.17
C ASP A 590 -11.20 -31.95 -4.22
N GLY A 591 -9.97 -31.49 -4.45
CA GLY A 591 -8.86 -31.63 -3.51
C GLY A 591 -7.59 -32.24 -4.10
N VAL A 592 -6.69 -32.68 -3.20
CA VAL A 592 -5.39 -33.25 -3.58
C VAL A 592 -5.58 -34.68 -4.08
N TYR A 593 -5.17 -34.90 -5.32
CA TYR A 593 -5.06 -36.21 -5.95
C TYR A 593 -3.59 -36.65 -5.97
N LYS A 594 -3.36 -37.89 -5.55
CA LYS A 594 -2.11 -38.60 -5.72
C LYS A 594 -2.23 -39.56 -6.89
N PHE A 595 -1.42 -39.37 -7.92
CA PHE A 595 -1.30 -40.29 -9.05
C PHE A 595 -0.13 -41.25 -8.80
N TYR A 596 -0.33 -42.52 -9.11
CA TYR A 596 0.68 -43.56 -9.05
C TYR A 596 0.92 -44.08 -10.46
N VAL A 597 2.19 -44.28 -10.79
CA VAL A 597 2.60 -44.87 -12.05
C VAL A 597 3.54 -46.04 -11.73
N THR A 598 3.17 -47.23 -12.16
CA THR A 598 3.98 -48.46 -12.01
C THR A 598 4.33 -48.93 -13.41
N ASN A 599 5.62 -48.92 -13.76
CA ASN A 599 6.07 -49.29 -15.10
C ASN A 599 7.40 -50.03 -15.03
N ASP A 600 7.61 -50.82 -16.07
CA ASP A 600 8.83 -51.55 -16.40
C ASP A 600 9.01 -51.28 -17.89
N ASP A 601 9.90 -50.39 -18.35
CA ASP A 601 10.87 -49.56 -17.60
C ASP A 601 10.34 -48.17 -17.15
N GLY A 602 10.81 -47.07 -17.74
CA GLY A 602 10.69 -45.72 -17.20
C GLY A 602 9.45 -44.95 -17.66
N ALA A 603 9.00 -43.98 -16.87
CA ALA A 603 7.86 -43.12 -17.20
C ALA A 603 7.95 -41.68 -16.69
N LYS A 604 7.22 -40.78 -17.36
CA LYS A 604 6.97 -39.41 -16.92
C LYS A 604 5.48 -39.10 -17.01
N LEU A 605 4.92 -38.48 -15.96
CA LEU A 605 3.51 -38.10 -15.92
C LEU A 605 3.37 -36.59 -15.72
N TRP A 606 2.60 -35.96 -16.60
CA TRP A 606 2.13 -34.60 -16.46
C TRP A 606 0.62 -34.55 -16.26
N ILE A 607 0.18 -33.74 -15.31
CA ILE A 607 -1.23 -33.37 -15.13
C ILE A 607 -1.30 -31.84 -15.21
N ASN A 608 -2.16 -31.33 -16.08
CA ASN A 608 -2.30 -29.91 -16.36
C ASN A 608 -0.96 -29.20 -16.65
N ASN A 609 -0.12 -29.82 -17.49
CA ASN A 609 1.25 -29.39 -17.82
C ASN A 609 2.25 -29.38 -16.64
N GLN A 610 1.86 -29.82 -15.44
CA GLN A 610 2.78 -29.98 -14.31
C GLN A 610 3.35 -31.40 -14.28
N LEU A 611 4.68 -31.51 -14.29
CA LEU A 611 5.39 -32.79 -14.16
C LEU A 611 5.24 -33.31 -12.73
N VAL A 612 4.42 -34.35 -12.54
CA VAL A 612 4.14 -34.94 -11.22
C VAL A 612 4.96 -36.20 -10.95
N VAL A 613 5.39 -36.91 -11.99
CA VAL A 613 6.34 -38.04 -11.90
C VAL A 613 7.39 -37.89 -12.99
N ASP A 614 8.69 -37.94 -12.63
CA ASP A 614 9.82 -37.83 -13.56
C ASP A 614 10.82 -38.97 -13.34
N LYS A 615 10.60 -40.10 -14.03
CA LYS A 615 11.37 -41.34 -13.85
C LYS A 615 11.70 -42.01 -15.16
N TRP A 616 12.48 -41.31 -15.99
CA TRP A 616 12.99 -41.83 -17.26
C TRP A 616 14.28 -42.62 -17.06
N ILE A 617 14.17 -43.77 -16.41
CA ILE A 617 15.28 -44.66 -16.03
C ILE A 617 14.90 -46.11 -16.30
N ASN A 618 15.88 -46.98 -16.50
CA ASN A 618 15.65 -48.43 -16.56
C ASN A 618 15.32 -48.93 -15.16
N ASP A 619 14.19 -49.62 -15.00
CA ASP A 619 13.62 -49.96 -13.70
C ASP A 619 12.64 -51.14 -13.81
N GLY A 620 12.85 -52.18 -13.01
CA GLY A 620 12.10 -53.44 -13.08
C GLY A 620 10.69 -53.42 -12.45
N GLY A 621 9.90 -52.36 -12.66
CA GLY A 621 8.52 -52.30 -12.16
C GLY A 621 8.28 -51.47 -10.89
N THR A 622 9.14 -50.51 -10.55
CA THR A 622 8.95 -49.67 -9.34
C THR A 622 7.73 -48.74 -9.48
N GLU A 623 7.03 -48.52 -8.36
CA GLU A 623 5.95 -47.55 -8.25
C GLU A 623 6.47 -46.17 -7.89
N TYR A 624 6.02 -45.17 -8.65
CA TYR A 624 6.28 -43.76 -8.38
C TYR A 624 4.97 -42.99 -8.24
N ALA A 625 4.98 -41.95 -7.41
CA ALA A 625 3.77 -41.16 -7.16
C ALA A 625 4.05 -39.66 -7.12
N GLY A 626 3.08 -38.88 -7.57
CA GLY A 626 3.07 -37.43 -7.52
C GLY A 626 1.70 -36.89 -7.11
N GLU A 627 1.66 -35.71 -6.51
CA GLU A 627 0.43 -35.10 -5.99
C GLU A 627 0.10 -33.80 -6.72
N ILE A 628 -1.19 -33.55 -6.94
CA ILE A 628 -1.70 -32.33 -7.57
C ILE A 628 -3.11 -32.02 -7.06
N THR A 629 -3.44 -30.74 -6.87
CA THR A 629 -4.80 -30.32 -6.46
C THR A 629 -5.68 -30.15 -7.69
N LEU A 630 -6.84 -30.80 -7.70
CA LEU A 630 -7.80 -30.77 -8.81
C LEU A 630 -9.21 -30.41 -8.33
N ILE A 631 -10.04 -29.90 -9.24
CA ILE A 631 -11.44 -29.51 -9.02
C ILE A 631 -12.36 -30.55 -9.65
N ALA A 632 -13.33 -31.05 -8.89
CA ALA A 632 -14.30 -32.05 -9.30
C ALA A 632 -14.95 -31.69 -10.64
N GLY A 633 -14.99 -32.64 -11.57
CA GLY A 633 -15.65 -32.45 -12.86
C GLY A 633 -14.89 -31.58 -13.86
N GLN A 634 -13.83 -30.87 -13.47
CA GLN A 634 -12.99 -30.15 -14.42
C GLN A 634 -12.08 -31.12 -15.18
N LYS A 635 -11.98 -30.99 -16.51
CA LYS A 635 -11.05 -31.80 -17.30
C LYS A 635 -9.67 -31.16 -17.31
N TYR A 636 -8.65 -31.94 -17.01
CA TYR A 636 -7.25 -31.52 -16.99
C TYR A 636 -6.45 -32.30 -18.03
N LYS A 637 -5.58 -31.63 -18.77
CA LYS A 637 -4.66 -32.30 -19.70
C LYS A 637 -3.84 -33.35 -18.95
N ILE A 638 -3.75 -34.56 -19.49
CA ILE A 638 -2.89 -35.63 -18.98
C ILE A 638 -1.94 -36.07 -20.10
N LYS A 639 -0.67 -36.21 -19.75
CA LYS A 639 0.34 -36.80 -20.63
C LYS A 639 1.14 -37.81 -19.83
N LEU A 640 1.10 -39.07 -20.23
CA LEU A 640 1.94 -40.14 -19.67
C LEU A 640 2.88 -40.61 -20.77
N GLU A 641 4.17 -40.51 -20.53
CA GLU A 641 5.23 -41.03 -21.38
C GLU A 641 5.84 -42.26 -20.72
N TYR A 642 6.18 -43.27 -21.52
CA TYR A 642 6.72 -44.56 -21.09
C TYR A 642 7.75 -45.08 -22.11
N PHE A 643 8.77 -45.79 -21.64
CA PHE A 643 9.63 -46.60 -22.50
C PHE A 643 9.91 -47.99 -21.92
N GLU A 644 10.22 -48.92 -22.80
CA GLU A 644 10.76 -50.24 -22.52
C GLU A 644 12.16 -50.35 -23.13
N ASN A 645 13.16 -50.73 -22.35
CA ASN A 645 14.51 -50.98 -22.83
C ASN A 645 14.74 -52.45 -23.13
N ALA A 646 14.50 -53.35 -22.17
CA ALA A 646 14.66 -54.79 -22.35
C ALA A 646 14.00 -55.60 -21.24
N GLY A 647 13.38 -56.73 -21.59
CA GLY A 647 12.86 -57.69 -20.61
C GLY A 647 11.34 -57.64 -20.49
N GLY A 648 10.83 -57.36 -19.30
CA GLY A 648 9.40 -57.38 -19.01
C GLY A 648 8.79 -55.99 -19.13
N ALA A 649 7.73 -55.83 -19.92
CA ALA A 649 7.14 -54.53 -20.22
C ALA A 649 5.74 -54.37 -19.61
N LYS A 650 5.51 -53.32 -18.80
CA LYS A 650 4.17 -52.99 -18.26
C LYS A 650 4.01 -51.50 -17.96
N ALA A 651 2.77 -51.02 -18.00
CA ALA A 651 2.40 -49.65 -17.62
C ALA A 651 1.05 -49.61 -16.90
N LYS A 652 1.02 -48.97 -15.73
CA LYS A 652 -0.19 -48.83 -14.90
C LYS A 652 -0.31 -47.43 -14.30
N LEU A 653 -1.49 -46.81 -14.44
CA LEU A 653 -1.84 -45.50 -13.89
C LEU A 653 -2.99 -45.63 -12.90
N GLU A 654 -2.74 -45.22 -11.66
CA GLU A 654 -3.73 -45.20 -10.58
C GLU A 654 -3.85 -43.81 -9.96
N TRP A 655 -4.97 -43.55 -9.28
CA TRP A 655 -5.16 -42.33 -8.51
C TRP A 655 -5.71 -42.61 -7.11
N PHE A 656 -5.55 -41.66 -6.20
CA PHE A 656 -6.10 -41.65 -4.85
C PHE A 656 -6.39 -40.20 -4.43
N SER A 657 -7.41 -39.99 -3.60
CA SER A 657 -7.62 -38.75 -2.86
C SER A 657 -8.23 -39.05 -1.50
N ALA A 658 -8.37 -38.05 -0.64
CA ALA A 658 -9.05 -38.23 0.66
C ALA A 658 -10.47 -38.81 0.53
N MET A 659 -11.14 -38.60 -0.61
CA MET A 659 -12.50 -39.06 -0.89
C MET A 659 -12.57 -40.13 -2.01
N GLN A 660 -11.43 -40.45 -2.63
CA GLN A 660 -11.30 -41.45 -3.70
C GLN A 660 -10.34 -42.54 -3.23
N LEU A 661 -10.86 -43.75 -2.99
CA LEU A 661 -10.01 -44.91 -2.74
C LEU A 661 -9.06 -45.15 -3.91
N ARG A 662 -7.89 -45.71 -3.61
CA ARG A 662 -6.88 -45.99 -4.63
C ARG A 662 -7.43 -46.99 -5.64
N GLU A 663 -7.37 -46.65 -6.91
CA GLU A 663 -7.81 -47.50 -8.03
C GLU A 663 -7.11 -47.09 -9.33
N VAL A 664 -7.17 -47.96 -10.34
CA VAL A 664 -6.82 -47.59 -11.73
C VAL A 664 -7.73 -46.47 -12.17
N VAL A 665 -7.15 -45.42 -12.79
CA VAL A 665 -7.96 -44.28 -13.27
C VAL A 665 -8.98 -44.81 -14.27
N PRO A 666 -10.29 -44.75 -13.97
CA PRO A 666 -11.28 -45.46 -14.76
C PRO A 666 -11.56 -44.75 -16.08
N THR A 667 -11.97 -45.51 -17.09
CA THR A 667 -12.28 -45.02 -18.44
C THR A 667 -13.25 -43.84 -18.42
N SER A 668 -14.26 -43.88 -17.55
CA SER A 668 -15.26 -42.81 -17.41
C SER A 668 -14.62 -41.45 -17.06
N GLN A 669 -13.40 -41.44 -16.54
CA GLN A 669 -12.69 -40.23 -16.13
C GLN A 669 -11.54 -39.86 -17.07
N LEU A 670 -11.30 -40.62 -18.14
CA LEU A 670 -10.26 -40.37 -19.13
C LEU A 670 -10.88 -40.04 -20.48
N TYR A 671 -10.47 -38.94 -21.10
CA TYR A 671 -10.99 -38.50 -22.40
C TYR A 671 -9.86 -38.51 -23.44
N ALA A 672 -10.06 -39.27 -24.51
CA ALA A 672 -9.05 -39.44 -25.53
C ALA A 672 -8.86 -38.16 -26.36
N ASN A 673 -7.63 -37.86 -26.72
CA ASN A 673 -7.32 -36.73 -27.62
C ASN A 673 -7.53 -37.14 -29.09
N ALA A 674 -8.39 -36.45 -29.82
CA ALA A 674 -8.50 -36.59 -31.27
C ALA A 674 -7.40 -35.76 -31.94
N LEU A 675 -6.54 -36.41 -32.73
CA LEU A 675 -5.43 -35.71 -33.40
C LEU A 675 -5.94 -34.65 -34.39
N PRO A 676 -5.21 -33.53 -34.58
CA PRO A 676 -5.63 -32.46 -35.46
C PRO A 676 -5.60 -32.91 -36.92
N ALA A 677 -6.55 -32.45 -37.75
CA ALA A 677 -6.49 -32.60 -39.20
C ALA A 677 -5.79 -31.38 -39.81
N ILE A 678 -4.85 -31.57 -40.73
CA ILE A 678 -4.10 -30.48 -41.39
C ILE A 678 -3.88 -30.76 -42.88
N SER A 679 -4.00 -29.71 -43.70
CA SER A 679 -3.65 -29.72 -45.13
C SER A 679 -3.09 -28.37 -45.56
N ILE A 680 -2.15 -28.36 -46.50
CA ILE A 680 -1.62 -27.13 -47.11
C ILE A 680 -2.59 -26.66 -48.20
N THR A 681 -3.05 -25.41 -48.11
CA THR A 681 -3.95 -24.77 -49.10
C THR A 681 -3.22 -23.84 -50.06
N SER A 682 -2.09 -23.29 -49.64
CA SER A 682 -1.16 -22.52 -50.47
C SER A 682 0.27 -22.79 -49.98
N PRO A 683 1.28 -22.87 -50.86
CA PRO A 683 1.18 -22.86 -52.32
C PRO A 683 0.50 -24.12 -52.86
N VAL A 684 -0.06 -24.02 -54.07
CA VAL A 684 -0.58 -25.20 -54.78
C VAL A 684 0.60 -26.09 -55.17
N ASN A 685 0.43 -27.41 -55.08
CA ASN A 685 1.48 -28.35 -55.48
C ASN A 685 1.95 -28.11 -56.93
N ASN A 686 3.26 -28.05 -57.14
CA ASN A 686 3.98 -27.71 -58.38
C ASN A 686 3.88 -26.24 -58.83
N SER A 687 3.69 -25.30 -57.91
CA SER A 687 3.72 -23.86 -58.23
C SER A 687 5.10 -23.41 -58.72
N ASN A 688 5.14 -22.46 -59.66
CA ASN A 688 6.36 -21.83 -60.16
C ASN A 688 6.42 -20.34 -59.76
N LEU A 689 7.53 -19.90 -59.16
CA LEU A 689 7.78 -18.51 -58.72
C LEU A 689 9.10 -17.98 -59.26
N LEU A 690 9.34 -16.66 -59.14
CA LEU A 690 10.59 -15.99 -59.53
C LEU A 690 11.39 -15.56 -58.29
N SER A 691 12.70 -15.75 -58.33
CA SER A 691 13.67 -15.50 -57.26
C SER A 691 14.12 -14.03 -57.28
N PRO A 692 14.30 -13.39 -56.10
CA PRO A 692 13.95 -13.90 -54.76
C PRO A 692 12.44 -13.99 -54.57
N ALA A 693 11.94 -15.19 -54.23
CA ALA A 693 10.51 -15.42 -54.07
C ALA A 693 10.08 -15.27 -52.61
N THR A 694 8.81 -14.93 -52.42
CA THR A 694 8.11 -15.15 -51.16
C THR A 694 7.10 -16.27 -51.35
N ILE A 695 7.28 -17.39 -50.65
CA ILE A 695 6.35 -18.52 -50.64
C ILE A 695 5.38 -18.33 -49.47
N ASN A 696 4.12 -17.98 -49.78
CA ASN A 696 3.05 -17.86 -48.80
C ASN A 696 2.46 -19.25 -48.50
N ILE A 697 2.81 -19.81 -47.35
CA ILE A 697 2.33 -21.11 -46.88
C ILE A 697 1.09 -20.88 -46.02
N ALA A 698 -0.05 -21.37 -46.46
CA ALA A 698 -1.31 -21.34 -45.71
C ALA A 698 -1.81 -22.77 -45.52
N VAL A 699 -2.40 -23.04 -44.36
CA VAL A 699 -2.96 -24.36 -44.04
C VAL A 699 -4.43 -24.27 -43.66
N ASN A 700 -5.18 -25.32 -43.98
CA ASN A 700 -6.46 -25.60 -43.35
C ASN A 700 -6.23 -26.62 -42.24
N VAL A 701 -6.57 -26.25 -41.00
CA VAL A 701 -6.32 -27.06 -39.81
C VAL A 701 -7.51 -27.02 -38.85
N SER A 702 -7.87 -28.17 -38.28
CA SER A 702 -9.01 -28.31 -37.35
C SER A 702 -8.77 -29.43 -36.32
N ASP A 703 -9.33 -29.30 -35.12
CA ASP A 703 -9.29 -30.31 -34.07
C ASP A 703 -10.68 -30.46 -33.42
N ASN A 704 -11.12 -31.69 -33.19
CA ASN A 704 -12.47 -31.98 -32.67
C ASN A 704 -12.51 -32.18 -31.14
N SER A 705 -11.35 -32.32 -30.49
CA SER A 705 -11.22 -32.51 -29.04
C SER A 705 -10.55 -31.35 -28.32
N GLY A 706 -9.97 -30.42 -29.09
CA GLY A 706 -9.22 -29.30 -28.55
C GLY A 706 -9.11 -28.14 -29.54
N SER A 707 -8.07 -27.35 -29.35
CA SER A 707 -7.70 -26.22 -30.21
C SER A 707 -6.27 -26.41 -30.72
N ILE A 708 -5.95 -25.87 -31.88
CA ILE A 708 -4.58 -25.91 -32.40
C ILE A 708 -3.68 -25.00 -31.56
N GLU A 709 -2.63 -25.57 -30.98
CA GLU A 709 -1.61 -24.85 -30.21
C GLU A 709 -0.60 -24.18 -31.15
N ARG A 710 -0.17 -24.91 -32.19
CA ARG A 710 0.75 -24.39 -33.22
C ARG A 710 0.75 -25.22 -34.50
N VAL A 711 1.18 -24.58 -35.58
CA VAL A 711 1.54 -25.22 -36.84
C VAL A 711 2.99 -24.89 -37.16
N GLU A 712 3.80 -25.92 -37.39
CA GLU A 712 5.19 -25.79 -37.85
C GLU A 712 5.27 -26.06 -39.36
N TYR A 713 6.12 -25.32 -40.06
CA TYR A 713 6.32 -25.43 -41.50
C TYR A 713 7.75 -25.89 -41.80
N PHE A 714 7.90 -26.76 -42.79
CA PHE A 714 9.16 -27.42 -43.11
C PHE A 714 9.44 -27.34 -44.60
N ASN A 715 10.74 -27.30 -44.95
CA ASN A 715 11.27 -27.66 -46.25
C ASN A 715 11.95 -29.04 -46.13
N GLY A 716 11.26 -30.10 -46.54
CA GLY A 716 11.66 -31.47 -46.27
C GLY A 716 11.72 -31.74 -44.76
N ALA A 717 12.91 -32.04 -44.23
CA ALA A 717 13.11 -32.25 -42.79
C ALA A 717 13.43 -30.94 -42.02
N GLU A 718 13.81 -29.87 -42.72
CA GLU A 718 14.25 -28.62 -42.10
C GLU A 718 13.07 -27.72 -41.74
N LYS A 719 12.97 -27.29 -40.48
CA LYS A 719 11.93 -26.34 -40.03
C LYS A 719 12.24 -24.94 -40.55
N ILE A 720 11.33 -24.34 -41.31
CA ILE A 720 11.47 -23.00 -41.89
C ILE A 720 10.66 -21.93 -41.15
N GLY A 721 9.64 -22.33 -40.38
CA GLY A 721 8.82 -21.39 -39.63
C GLY A 721 7.77 -22.07 -38.74
N GLU A 722 7.02 -21.26 -38.00
CA GLU A 722 5.87 -21.69 -37.22
C GLU A 722 4.83 -20.58 -37.06
N SER A 723 3.62 -20.97 -36.70
CA SER A 723 2.52 -20.07 -36.35
C SER A 723 1.75 -20.63 -35.16
N THR A 724 1.42 -19.79 -34.19
CA THR A 724 0.73 -20.16 -32.94
C THR A 724 -0.68 -19.58 -32.83
N ALA A 725 -1.12 -18.84 -33.86
CA ALA A 725 -2.44 -18.22 -33.90
C ALA A 725 -3.09 -18.38 -35.28
N SER A 726 -4.43 -18.45 -35.27
CA SER A 726 -5.25 -18.51 -36.48
C SER A 726 -5.46 -17.11 -37.09
N PRO A 727 -5.51 -16.95 -38.43
CA PRO A 727 -5.31 -17.98 -39.45
C PRO A 727 -3.85 -18.45 -39.51
N PHE A 728 -3.67 -19.77 -39.58
CA PHE A 728 -2.33 -20.38 -39.59
C PHE A 728 -1.70 -20.25 -40.97
N GLY A 729 -0.62 -19.49 -41.05
CA GLY A 729 0.22 -19.36 -42.23
C GLY A 729 1.62 -18.85 -41.92
N PHE A 730 2.51 -18.94 -42.90
CA PHE A 730 3.90 -18.50 -42.80
C PHE A 730 4.41 -18.04 -44.17
N ASN A 731 5.06 -16.88 -44.23
CA ASN A 731 5.65 -16.33 -45.45
C ASN A 731 7.15 -16.59 -45.46
N TRP A 732 7.60 -17.52 -46.30
CA TRP A 732 9.02 -17.79 -46.49
C TRP A 732 9.59 -16.84 -47.56
N THR A 733 10.29 -15.79 -47.13
CA THR A 733 10.81 -14.72 -48.00
C THR A 733 12.24 -14.98 -48.50
N ASN A 734 12.66 -14.28 -49.56
CA ASN A 734 14.01 -14.34 -50.12
C ASN A 734 14.44 -15.74 -50.59
N VAL A 735 13.47 -16.53 -51.05
CA VAL A 735 13.73 -17.89 -51.51
C VAL A 735 14.50 -17.84 -52.83
N ALA A 736 15.70 -18.42 -52.81
CA ALA A 736 16.61 -18.49 -53.96
C ALA A 736 16.02 -19.37 -55.08
N LYS A 737 16.65 -19.39 -56.25
CA LYS A 737 16.29 -20.35 -57.30
C LYS A 737 16.47 -21.78 -56.77
N GLY A 738 15.50 -22.65 -57.00
CA GLY A 738 15.55 -24.03 -56.52
C GLY A 738 14.18 -24.71 -56.54
N THR A 739 14.16 -25.99 -56.23
CA THR A 739 12.93 -26.76 -56.00
C THR A 739 12.83 -27.08 -54.52
N TYR A 740 11.69 -26.79 -53.92
CA TYR A 740 11.44 -26.87 -52.47
C TYR A 740 10.26 -27.79 -52.19
N THR A 741 10.36 -28.60 -51.14
CA THR A 741 9.31 -29.53 -50.72
C THR A 741 8.74 -29.06 -49.39
N ILE A 742 7.55 -28.49 -49.40
CA ILE A 742 6.92 -27.91 -48.22
C ILE A 742 5.97 -28.90 -47.55
N ASN A 743 6.10 -29.11 -46.26
CA ASN A 743 5.12 -29.83 -45.42
C ASN A 743 4.88 -29.06 -44.11
N ALA A 744 3.76 -29.34 -43.45
CA ALA A 744 3.38 -28.71 -42.20
C ALA A 744 3.06 -29.76 -41.12
N ARG A 745 3.13 -29.36 -39.85
CA ARG A 745 2.79 -30.20 -38.69
C ARG A 745 1.95 -29.40 -37.71
N ALA A 746 0.71 -29.83 -37.48
CA ALA A 746 -0.15 -29.28 -36.44
C ALA A 746 0.13 -29.97 -35.11
N THR A 747 0.18 -29.18 -34.03
CA THR A 747 0.11 -29.67 -32.64
C THR A 747 -1.13 -29.05 -31.99
N ASP A 748 -1.98 -29.87 -31.39
CA ASP A 748 -3.13 -29.42 -30.61
C ASP A 748 -2.74 -29.09 -29.15
N ASN A 749 -3.63 -28.42 -28.43
CA ASN A 749 -3.45 -27.99 -27.05
C ASN A 749 -3.41 -29.15 -26.04
N LEU A 750 -3.79 -30.36 -26.43
CA LEU A 750 -3.69 -31.59 -25.66
C LEU A 750 -2.42 -32.39 -26.00
N GLY A 751 -1.59 -31.89 -26.91
CA GLY A 751 -0.29 -32.44 -27.30
C GLY A 751 -0.35 -33.47 -28.43
N GLY A 752 -1.49 -33.65 -29.08
CA GLY A 752 -1.59 -34.48 -30.28
C GLY A 752 -0.98 -33.78 -31.49
N VAL A 753 -0.40 -34.57 -32.39
CA VAL A 753 0.41 -34.07 -33.50
C VAL A 753 0.03 -34.78 -34.79
N SER A 754 -0.18 -34.02 -35.86
CA SER A 754 -0.43 -34.55 -37.20
C SER A 754 0.39 -33.82 -38.27
N PRO A 755 1.05 -34.55 -39.19
CA PRO A 755 1.67 -33.95 -40.36
C PRO A 755 0.67 -33.74 -41.50
N SER A 756 0.95 -32.76 -42.38
CA SER A 756 0.30 -32.63 -43.69
C SER A 756 1.01 -33.49 -44.74
N SER A 757 0.34 -33.75 -45.85
CA SER A 757 1.03 -34.14 -47.08
C SER A 757 1.99 -33.03 -47.54
N ALA A 758 3.06 -33.39 -48.25
CA ALA A 758 4.01 -32.42 -48.80
C ALA A 758 3.56 -31.86 -50.15
N VAL A 759 3.94 -30.62 -50.45
CA VAL A 759 3.74 -29.94 -51.75
C VAL A 759 5.08 -29.45 -52.30
N THR A 760 5.27 -29.45 -53.62
CA THR A 760 6.51 -29.01 -54.27
C THR A 760 6.35 -27.61 -54.87
N VAL A 761 7.36 -26.75 -54.76
CA VAL A 761 7.42 -25.40 -55.36
C VAL A 761 8.74 -25.24 -56.11
N THR A 762 8.71 -24.72 -57.33
CA THR A 762 9.93 -24.37 -58.08
C THR A 762 10.09 -22.86 -58.15
N VAL A 763 11.25 -22.35 -57.76
CA VAL A 763 11.63 -20.95 -57.88
C VAL A 763 12.69 -20.82 -58.98
N THR A 764 12.42 -19.96 -59.95
CA THR A 764 13.29 -19.69 -61.12
C THR A 764 13.91 -18.28 -61.02
N LEU A 765 14.97 -17.95 -61.75
CA LEU A 765 15.66 -16.66 -61.60
C LEU A 765 14.88 -15.50 -62.26
N ASP A 766 14.68 -14.37 -61.57
CA ASP A 766 14.23 -13.12 -62.20
C ASP A 766 15.42 -12.41 -62.88
N VAL A 767 15.43 -12.45 -64.22
CA VAL A 767 16.53 -11.92 -65.06
C VAL A 767 16.61 -10.39 -65.09
N ASN A 768 15.63 -9.66 -64.54
CA ASN A 768 15.60 -8.19 -64.53
C ASN A 768 15.97 -7.58 -63.16
N THR A 769 16.55 -8.37 -62.25
CA THR A 769 16.99 -7.85 -60.94
C THR A 769 18.33 -7.14 -61.07
N GLY A 770 18.36 -5.85 -60.72
CA GLY A 770 19.60 -5.05 -60.66
C GLY A 770 20.45 -5.34 -59.43
N ASN A 771 21.59 -4.66 -59.33
CA ASN A 771 22.55 -4.78 -58.22
C ASN A 771 22.72 -3.46 -57.45
N GLY A 772 21.63 -2.71 -57.32
CA GLY A 772 21.58 -1.45 -56.59
C GLY A 772 21.99 -1.57 -55.12
N ASP A 773 22.40 -0.44 -54.56
CA ASP A 773 22.92 -0.28 -53.20
C ASP A 773 22.17 0.78 -52.36
N GLY A 774 21.11 1.40 -52.92
CA GLY A 774 20.25 2.36 -52.25
C GLY A 774 20.25 3.75 -52.89
N LEU A 775 19.86 4.79 -52.13
CA LEU A 775 19.97 6.20 -52.51
C LEU A 775 20.83 6.95 -51.51
N THR A 776 21.38 8.08 -51.93
CA THR A 776 22.15 8.96 -51.04
C THR A 776 21.20 9.96 -50.39
N GLY A 777 20.96 9.80 -49.09
CA GLY A 777 20.12 10.69 -48.27
C GLY A 777 20.95 11.81 -47.65
N ASN A 778 20.60 13.05 -47.95
CA ASN A 778 21.15 14.26 -47.34
C ASN A 778 20.08 14.89 -46.45
N TYR A 779 20.42 15.20 -45.21
CA TYR A 779 19.50 15.68 -44.17
C TYR A 779 19.91 17.07 -43.68
N PHE A 780 18.90 17.90 -43.45
CA PHE A 780 19.05 19.32 -43.16
C PHE A 780 18.18 19.73 -41.98
N ASN A 781 18.70 20.64 -41.15
CA ASN A 781 17.86 21.39 -40.21
C ASN A 781 17.22 22.58 -40.96
N GLY A 782 15.91 22.69 -40.82
CA GLY A 782 15.02 23.59 -41.57
C GLY A 782 14.25 22.86 -42.69
N MET A 783 13.08 23.40 -43.05
CA MET A 783 12.14 22.80 -44.01
C MET A 783 12.51 23.03 -45.48
N ASN A 784 13.54 23.84 -45.78
CA ASN A 784 13.93 24.23 -47.14
C ASN A 784 15.44 24.07 -47.36
N PHE A 785 16.01 22.98 -46.85
CA PHE A 785 17.42 22.60 -47.04
C PHE A 785 18.44 23.64 -46.51
N GLU A 786 18.11 24.32 -45.43
CA GLU A 786 18.86 25.46 -44.90
C GLU A 786 20.24 25.02 -44.39
N THR A 787 20.27 24.08 -43.43
CA THR A 787 21.52 23.68 -42.76
C THR A 787 21.78 22.19 -42.95
N PRO A 788 22.69 21.76 -43.85
CA PRO A 788 23.06 20.35 -43.98
C PRO A 788 23.77 19.86 -42.71
N VAL A 789 23.32 18.74 -42.15
CA VAL A 789 23.85 18.21 -40.88
C VAL A 789 24.27 16.74 -40.95
N TYR A 790 23.70 15.95 -41.85
CA TYR A 790 23.96 14.52 -41.91
C TYR A 790 23.74 13.99 -43.34
N SER A 791 24.60 13.07 -43.79
CA SER A 791 24.41 12.36 -45.05
C SER A 791 24.75 10.88 -44.87
N ARG A 792 23.97 9.99 -45.49
CA ARG A 792 24.22 8.54 -45.51
C ARG A 792 23.67 7.89 -46.77
N LYS A 793 23.97 6.59 -46.92
CA LYS A 793 23.32 5.73 -47.91
C LYS A 793 22.11 5.07 -47.27
N ASP A 794 20.95 5.25 -47.87
CA ASP A 794 19.69 4.63 -47.45
C ASP A 794 19.32 3.52 -48.43
N ALA A 795 19.22 2.28 -47.95
CA ALA A 795 18.92 1.13 -48.81
C ALA A 795 17.60 1.29 -49.57
N THR A 796 16.60 1.90 -48.93
CA THR A 796 15.29 2.24 -49.50
C THR A 796 14.77 3.50 -48.79
N VAL A 797 13.81 4.22 -49.39
CA VAL A 797 13.04 5.26 -48.68
C VAL A 797 11.77 4.62 -48.14
N ASN A 798 11.82 4.17 -46.89
CA ASN A 798 10.68 3.60 -46.16
C ASN A 798 10.92 3.83 -44.66
N PHE A 799 10.71 5.08 -44.24
CA PHE A 799 11.02 5.57 -42.91
C PHE A 799 9.76 5.97 -42.18
N ASP A 800 9.70 5.55 -40.92
CA ASP A 800 8.75 6.01 -39.92
C ASP A 800 9.58 6.36 -38.69
N TRP A 801 9.70 7.67 -38.42
CA TRP A 801 10.48 8.20 -37.31
C TRP A 801 9.60 8.56 -36.11
N ASP A 802 8.28 8.35 -36.18
CA ASP A 802 7.31 8.85 -35.19
C ASP A 802 7.62 10.33 -34.84
N GLY A 803 7.69 10.72 -33.57
CA GLY A 803 8.14 12.06 -33.15
C GLY A 803 9.65 12.25 -33.03
N GLY A 804 10.44 11.41 -33.71
CA GLY A 804 11.90 11.38 -33.66
C GLY A 804 12.55 11.96 -34.93
N SER A 805 13.87 11.80 -35.06
CA SER A 805 14.63 12.28 -36.21
C SER A 805 15.51 11.20 -36.86
N PRO A 806 15.94 11.38 -38.13
CA PRO A 806 16.79 10.41 -38.84
C PRO A 806 18.17 10.17 -38.21
N ASN A 807 18.66 11.12 -37.40
CA ASN A 807 19.94 11.10 -36.69
C ASN A 807 19.93 12.17 -35.58
N ALA A 808 20.69 11.96 -34.50
CA ALA A 808 20.77 12.90 -33.36
C ALA A 808 21.21 14.34 -33.71
N THR A 809 21.83 14.56 -34.87
CA THR A 809 22.21 15.90 -35.37
C THR A 809 21.12 16.60 -36.18
N VAL A 810 20.08 15.85 -36.59
CA VAL A 810 18.89 16.35 -37.26
C VAL A 810 17.84 16.67 -36.20
N ASN A 811 17.21 17.84 -36.28
CA ASN A 811 16.13 18.23 -35.39
C ASN A 811 14.99 17.20 -35.41
N ALA A 812 14.29 17.04 -34.28
CA ALA A 812 13.07 16.23 -34.21
C ALA A 812 11.97 16.83 -35.10
N ASP A 813 11.76 18.14 -34.99
CA ASP A 813 10.82 18.89 -35.82
C ASP A 813 11.56 19.90 -36.72
N GLY A 814 10.96 20.26 -37.84
CA GLY A 814 11.44 21.34 -38.71
C GLY A 814 12.73 20.96 -39.43
N PHE A 815 12.73 19.82 -40.11
CA PHE A 815 13.87 19.31 -40.87
C PHE A 815 13.47 18.94 -42.31
N SER A 816 14.45 18.73 -43.17
CA SER A 816 14.23 18.28 -44.54
C SER A 816 15.24 17.23 -44.97
N ALA A 817 14.85 16.41 -45.96
CA ALA A 817 15.70 15.38 -46.53
C ALA A 817 15.65 15.41 -48.06
N ARG A 818 16.78 15.08 -48.69
CA ARG A 818 16.88 14.85 -50.14
C ARG A 818 17.58 13.52 -50.40
N TRP A 819 16.84 12.60 -51.03
CA TRP A 819 17.39 11.35 -51.56
C TRP A 819 17.68 11.50 -53.04
N SER A 820 18.92 11.21 -53.44
CA SER A 820 19.39 11.29 -54.83
C SER A 820 20.14 10.03 -55.26
N GLY A 821 20.00 9.65 -56.52
CA GLY A 821 20.66 8.50 -57.11
C GLY A 821 20.03 8.13 -58.44
N GLN A 822 19.98 6.83 -58.76
CA GLN A 822 19.30 6.32 -59.95
C GLN A 822 18.33 5.19 -59.62
N VAL A 823 17.24 5.09 -60.37
CA VAL A 823 16.29 3.98 -60.34
C VAL A 823 16.38 3.16 -61.63
N GLN A 824 16.37 1.84 -61.52
CA GLN A 824 16.33 0.92 -62.67
C GLN A 824 15.01 0.15 -62.65
N PRO A 825 14.12 0.29 -63.65
CA PRO A 825 12.86 -0.43 -63.71
C PRO A 825 13.06 -1.88 -64.18
N LYS A 826 12.28 -2.80 -63.61
CA LYS A 826 12.28 -4.22 -63.98
C LYS A 826 11.60 -4.49 -65.33
N TYR A 827 10.64 -3.65 -65.71
CA TYR A 827 9.80 -3.82 -66.89
C TYR A 827 9.82 -2.55 -67.75
N SER A 828 9.48 -2.69 -69.03
CA SER A 828 9.28 -1.55 -69.93
C SER A 828 7.81 -1.17 -69.93
N GLY A 829 7.49 0.10 -69.77
CA GLY A 829 6.11 0.59 -69.74
C GLY A 829 5.91 1.80 -68.84
N GLU A 830 4.64 2.14 -68.60
CA GLU A 830 4.25 3.20 -67.67
C GLU A 830 4.38 2.72 -66.21
N TYR A 831 5.26 3.36 -65.46
CA TYR A 831 5.37 3.20 -64.01
C TYR A 831 4.55 4.26 -63.29
N THR A 832 3.90 3.87 -62.20
CA THR A 832 3.33 4.80 -61.23
C THR A 832 4.22 4.80 -59.99
N PHE A 833 4.77 5.95 -59.62
CA PHE A 833 5.51 6.18 -58.38
C PHE A 833 4.58 6.75 -57.33
N PHE A 834 4.73 6.33 -56.08
CA PHE A 834 3.95 6.78 -54.94
C PHE A 834 4.88 7.31 -53.86
N VAL A 835 4.52 8.44 -53.26
CA VAL A 835 5.20 9.01 -52.10
C VAL A 835 4.17 9.26 -51.01
N TYR A 836 4.30 8.50 -49.93
CA TYR A 836 3.60 8.71 -48.68
C TYR A 836 4.51 9.49 -47.74
N SER A 837 4.06 10.63 -47.23
CA SER A 837 4.89 11.45 -46.33
C SER A 837 4.08 12.30 -45.36
N ASP A 838 4.72 12.62 -44.23
CA ASP A 838 4.35 13.60 -43.22
C ASP A 838 5.58 14.51 -43.00
N ASN A 839 5.79 15.62 -43.73
CA ASN A 839 4.86 16.42 -44.51
C ASN A 839 5.18 16.46 -46.03
N GLY A 840 5.68 17.59 -46.52
CA GLY A 840 5.74 17.90 -47.96
C GLY A 840 6.84 17.16 -48.71
N ARG A 841 6.68 17.10 -50.05
CA ARG A 841 7.49 16.23 -50.92
C ARG A 841 7.51 16.67 -52.37
N LYS A 842 8.60 16.37 -53.08
CA LYS A 842 8.70 16.47 -54.54
C LYS A 842 9.51 15.30 -55.09
N LEU A 843 9.07 14.72 -56.21
CA LEU A 843 9.76 13.62 -56.86
C LEU A 843 10.08 13.96 -58.31
N TRP A 844 11.35 13.80 -58.68
CA TRP A 844 11.82 13.85 -60.07
C TRP A 844 12.32 12.48 -60.51
N ILE A 845 11.96 12.10 -61.74
CA ILE A 845 12.51 10.94 -62.44
C ILE A 845 13.07 11.43 -63.79
N ASN A 846 14.35 11.19 -64.03
CA ASN A 846 15.09 11.63 -65.21
C ASN A 846 14.93 13.14 -65.49
N GLY A 847 15.02 13.95 -64.44
CA GLY A 847 14.81 15.41 -64.50
C GLY A 847 13.35 15.88 -64.66
N THR A 848 12.40 14.97 -64.89
CA THR A 848 10.97 15.31 -64.98
C THR A 848 10.34 15.31 -63.59
N LEU A 849 9.72 16.43 -63.19
CA LEU A 849 8.98 16.55 -61.94
C LEU A 849 7.65 15.78 -62.06
N VAL A 850 7.57 14.60 -61.43
CA VAL A 850 6.41 13.70 -61.50
C VAL A 850 5.45 13.88 -60.31
N ILE A 851 5.93 14.39 -59.17
CA ILE A 851 5.12 14.78 -58.01
C ILE A 851 5.60 16.13 -57.52
N ASP A 852 4.71 17.13 -57.47
CA ASP A 852 4.99 18.49 -56.96
C ASP A 852 4.01 18.85 -55.83
N ALA A 853 4.36 18.49 -54.60
CA ALA A 853 3.50 18.69 -53.43
C ALA A 853 4.33 19.12 -52.21
N TRP A 854 5.01 20.27 -52.34
CA TRP A 854 5.71 20.93 -51.22
C TRP A 854 4.71 21.67 -50.33
N ILE A 855 3.79 20.90 -49.78
CA ILE A 855 2.62 21.33 -49.03
C ILE A 855 2.75 20.76 -47.63
N ASP A 856 2.40 21.57 -46.63
CA ASP A 856 2.36 21.19 -45.22
C ASP A 856 1.07 20.39 -44.94
N ASP A 857 1.04 19.14 -45.40
CA ASP A 857 -0.04 18.16 -45.16
C ASP A 857 0.57 16.88 -44.55
N TRP A 858 -0.25 15.99 -43.96
CA TRP A 858 0.25 14.81 -43.24
C TRP A 858 -0.43 13.53 -43.71
N ASN A 859 0.32 12.42 -43.77
CA ASN A 859 -0.18 11.07 -44.08
C ASN A 859 -0.93 10.95 -45.42
N VAL A 860 -0.55 11.76 -46.41
CA VAL A 860 -1.16 11.74 -47.75
C VAL A 860 -0.27 11.00 -48.74
N ASP A 861 -0.90 10.17 -49.57
CA ASP A 861 -0.27 9.35 -50.61
C ASP A 861 -0.40 10.04 -51.98
N TYR A 862 0.68 10.63 -52.46
CA TYR A 862 0.74 11.28 -53.77
C TYR A 862 1.34 10.32 -54.80
N ASN A 863 0.92 10.41 -56.06
CA ASN A 863 1.47 9.60 -57.12
C ASN A 863 1.73 10.38 -58.40
N GLY A 864 2.69 9.89 -59.19
CA GLY A 864 3.09 10.44 -60.47
C GLY A 864 3.46 9.33 -61.44
N LYS A 865 3.24 9.55 -62.74
CA LYS A 865 3.45 8.54 -63.78
C LYS A 865 4.57 8.93 -64.73
N ILE A 866 5.34 7.94 -65.19
CA ILE A 866 6.37 8.12 -66.20
C ILE A 866 6.62 6.82 -66.97
N ILE A 867 6.94 6.92 -68.26
CA ILE A 867 7.30 5.77 -69.10
C ILE A 867 8.79 5.49 -68.96
N LEU A 868 9.14 4.27 -68.61
CA LEU A 868 10.53 3.82 -68.45
C LEU A 868 10.78 2.54 -69.26
N THR A 869 12.05 2.30 -69.60
CA THR A 869 12.51 1.07 -70.28
C THR A 869 13.23 0.16 -69.30
N ALA A 870 12.87 -1.13 -69.29
CA ALA A 870 13.46 -2.16 -68.43
C ALA A 870 14.99 -2.11 -68.46
N ASN A 871 15.61 -2.31 -67.31
CA ASN A 871 17.06 -2.40 -67.11
C ASN A 871 17.86 -1.12 -67.42
N GLN A 872 17.23 -0.03 -67.85
CA GLN A 872 17.88 1.27 -68.02
C GLN A 872 17.82 2.08 -66.71
N LYS A 873 18.94 2.68 -66.30
CA LYS A 873 18.97 3.54 -65.11
C LYS A 873 18.48 4.95 -65.46
N TYR A 874 17.70 5.54 -64.56
CA TYR A 874 17.18 6.90 -64.66
C TYR A 874 17.49 7.64 -63.37
N ASP A 875 17.89 8.91 -63.46
CA ASP A 875 18.14 9.71 -62.25
C ASP A 875 16.85 9.84 -61.44
N ILE A 876 16.95 9.72 -60.11
CA ILE A 876 15.84 9.89 -59.18
C ILE A 876 16.24 10.88 -58.10
N LYS A 877 15.35 11.83 -57.83
CA LYS A 877 15.50 12.78 -56.73
C LYS A 877 14.18 12.91 -55.99
N LEU A 878 14.18 12.54 -54.72
CA LEU A 878 13.06 12.76 -53.80
C LEU A 878 13.48 13.82 -52.77
N GLU A 879 12.65 14.84 -52.64
CA GLU A 879 12.76 15.88 -51.63
C GLU A 879 11.61 15.74 -50.65
N TYR A 880 11.87 15.99 -49.36
CA TYR A 880 10.93 15.86 -48.25
C TYR A 880 11.18 16.95 -47.19
N PHE A 881 10.12 17.43 -46.54
CA PHE A 881 10.23 18.19 -45.28
C PHE A 881 9.24 17.71 -44.23
N GLU A 882 9.63 17.96 -42.99
CA GLU A 882 8.83 17.80 -41.78
C GLU A 882 8.74 19.16 -41.09
N ASN A 883 7.55 19.54 -40.63
CA ASN A 883 7.34 20.81 -39.93
C ASN A 883 7.26 20.63 -38.41
N TYR A 884 6.28 19.84 -37.93
CA TYR A 884 6.11 19.46 -36.54
C TYR A 884 5.29 18.16 -36.40
N GLY A 885 5.59 17.36 -35.39
CA GLY A 885 4.78 16.20 -35.00
C GLY A 885 5.38 14.87 -35.46
N GLY A 886 4.64 14.13 -36.29
CA GLY A 886 5.06 12.80 -36.76
C GLY A 886 5.86 12.90 -38.06
N ALA A 887 6.96 12.17 -38.16
CA ALA A 887 7.88 12.24 -39.29
C ALA A 887 7.91 10.90 -40.04
N GLY A 888 7.47 10.87 -41.30
CA GLY A 888 7.49 9.66 -42.11
C GLY A 888 7.65 9.94 -43.61
N ALA A 889 8.36 9.05 -44.32
CA ALA A 889 8.56 9.12 -45.76
C ALA A 889 8.73 7.74 -46.39
N LYS A 890 7.89 7.40 -47.37
CA LYS A 890 7.92 6.11 -48.07
C LYS A 890 7.76 6.28 -49.58
N LEU A 891 8.68 5.70 -50.35
CA LEU A 891 8.71 5.71 -51.82
C LEU A 891 8.41 4.31 -52.37
N GLU A 892 7.34 4.22 -53.16
CA GLU A 892 6.85 2.97 -53.76
C GLU A 892 6.66 3.13 -55.26
N TRP A 893 6.58 2.00 -55.98
CA TRP A 893 6.25 1.98 -57.40
C TRP A 893 5.30 0.84 -57.75
N SER A 894 4.62 0.94 -58.89
CA SER A 894 3.86 -0.17 -59.47
C SER A 894 3.92 -0.15 -61.01
N HIS A 895 3.66 -1.32 -61.60
CA HIS A 895 3.59 -1.54 -63.04
C HIS A 895 2.54 -2.61 -63.35
N ALA A 896 2.08 -2.74 -64.60
CA ALA A 896 1.10 -3.76 -65.00
C ALA A 896 1.56 -5.21 -64.68
N SER A 897 2.87 -5.44 -64.61
CA SER A 897 3.50 -6.73 -64.27
C SER A 897 4.09 -6.78 -62.86
N GLN A 898 3.81 -5.79 -62.02
CA GLN A 898 4.38 -5.65 -60.67
C GLN A 898 3.39 -4.95 -59.74
N THR A 899 2.93 -5.66 -58.71
CA THR A 899 2.11 -5.03 -57.66
C THR A 899 2.86 -3.89 -56.97
N ARG A 900 2.12 -2.92 -56.41
CA ARG A 900 2.70 -1.82 -55.65
C ARG A 900 3.62 -2.34 -54.54
N GLU A 901 4.86 -1.91 -54.54
CA GLU A 901 5.87 -2.26 -53.53
C GLU A 901 6.82 -1.08 -53.26
N VAL A 902 7.46 -1.09 -52.10
CA VAL A 902 8.62 -0.22 -51.84
C VAL A 902 9.68 -0.53 -52.88
N ILE A 903 10.28 0.49 -53.48
CA ILE A 903 11.28 0.28 -54.52
C ILE A 903 12.46 -0.47 -53.89
N PRO A 904 12.78 -1.70 -54.34
CA PRO A 904 13.78 -2.52 -53.68
C PRO A 904 15.18 -1.91 -53.87
N VAL A 905 16.06 -2.10 -52.88
CA VAL A 905 17.46 -1.63 -52.91
C VAL A 905 18.19 -2.06 -54.18
N SER A 906 17.90 -3.25 -54.69
CA SER A 906 18.48 -3.79 -55.93
C SER A 906 18.17 -2.94 -57.17
N GLN A 907 17.19 -2.06 -57.09
CA GLN A 907 16.75 -1.16 -58.16
C GLN A 907 17.07 0.31 -57.88
N LEU A 908 17.74 0.61 -56.76
CA LEU A 908 18.19 1.95 -56.38
C LEU A 908 19.72 1.99 -56.34
N TYR A 909 20.31 2.97 -57.00
CA TYR A 909 21.76 3.15 -57.07
C TYR A 909 22.14 4.48 -56.45
N SER A 910 23.00 4.45 -55.44
CA SER A 910 23.37 5.63 -54.68
C SER A 910 24.24 6.58 -55.49
N ASN A 911 24.02 7.88 -55.33
CA ASN A 911 24.88 8.91 -55.91
C ASN A 911 26.17 9.03 -55.08
N ALA A 912 27.35 9.06 -55.71
CA ALA A 912 28.57 9.37 -54.98
C ALA A 912 28.57 10.86 -54.61
N LEU A 913 28.92 11.19 -53.36
CA LEU A 913 28.97 12.58 -52.92
C LEU A 913 30.21 13.28 -53.48
N PRO A 914 30.12 14.60 -53.80
CA PRO A 914 31.28 15.37 -54.26
C PRO A 914 32.28 15.53 -53.11
N THR A 915 33.54 15.76 -53.45
CA THR A 915 34.59 16.10 -52.47
C THR A 915 34.84 17.59 -52.48
N THR A 916 35.18 18.16 -51.32
CA THR A 916 35.64 19.56 -51.25
C THR A 916 36.65 19.81 -50.15
N ASN A 917 37.66 20.65 -50.44
CA ASN A 917 38.53 21.24 -49.43
C ASN A 917 38.97 22.65 -49.85
N ILE A 918 39.01 23.57 -48.89
CA ILE A 918 39.59 24.90 -49.09
C ILE A 918 41.13 24.74 -49.13
N THR A 919 41.76 25.26 -50.18
CA THR A 919 43.22 25.24 -50.38
C THR A 919 43.89 26.57 -50.05
N SER A 920 43.14 27.66 -50.09
CA SER A 920 43.59 28.98 -49.64
C SER A 920 42.37 29.80 -49.20
N PRO A 921 42.48 30.65 -48.17
CA PRO A 921 43.65 30.82 -47.30
C PRO A 921 43.97 29.53 -46.50
N ALA A 922 45.21 29.39 -46.05
CA ALA A 922 45.55 28.33 -45.09
C ALA A 922 44.82 28.57 -43.75
N ASN A 923 44.57 27.50 -42.98
CA ASN A 923 43.96 27.65 -41.67
C ASN A 923 44.82 28.55 -40.75
N ASN A 924 44.15 29.50 -40.10
CA ASN A 924 44.73 30.59 -39.30
C ASN A 924 45.59 31.59 -40.10
N ALA A 925 45.43 31.68 -41.42
CA ALA A 925 46.12 32.70 -42.20
C ALA A 925 45.83 34.10 -41.67
N SER A 926 46.88 34.93 -41.61
CA SER A 926 46.78 36.32 -41.20
C SER A 926 47.26 37.21 -42.33
N LEU A 927 46.34 37.99 -42.88
CA LEU A 927 46.58 38.92 -43.99
C LEU A 927 46.60 40.35 -43.43
N THR A 928 47.22 41.30 -44.14
CA THR A 928 47.31 42.69 -43.70
C THR A 928 46.48 43.60 -44.61
N ALA A 929 45.60 44.42 -44.04
CA ALA A 929 44.77 45.36 -44.78
C ALA A 929 45.61 46.53 -45.35
N PRO A 930 45.25 47.05 -46.55
CA PRO A 930 44.18 46.57 -47.43
C PRO A 930 44.62 45.33 -48.24
N THR A 931 43.79 44.29 -48.23
CA THR A 931 44.02 43.05 -49.00
C THR A 931 42.69 42.45 -49.47
N ALA A 932 42.71 41.72 -50.58
CA ALA A 932 41.63 40.80 -50.94
C ALA A 932 41.79 39.50 -50.16
N LEU A 933 40.69 38.93 -49.68
CA LEU A 933 40.65 37.59 -49.10
C LEU A 933 40.11 36.63 -50.18
N THR A 934 41.02 35.92 -50.84
CA THR A 934 40.68 34.96 -51.90
C THR A 934 40.57 33.54 -51.35
N ILE A 935 39.38 32.97 -51.49
CA ILE A 935 39.07 31.59 -51.13
C ILE A 935 39.24 30.73 -52.37
N HIS A 936 40.10 29.73 -52.32
CA HIS A 936 40.26 28.70 -53.33
C HIS A 936 39.79 27.37 -52.76
N ALA A 937 39.02 26.62 -53.54
CA ALA A 937 38.53 25.30 -53.18
C ALA A 937 38.88 24.30 -54.27
N ASN A 938 39.29 23.10 -53.86
CA ASN A 938 39.27 21.94 -54.73
C ASN A 938 37.92 21.29 -54.57
N ALA A 939 37.19 21.11 -55.67
CA ALA A 939 35.95 20.35 -55.69
C ALA A 939 36.01 19.33 -56.82
N ALA A 940 35.64 18.08 -56.55
CA ALA A 940 35.66 17.00 -57.52
C ALA A 940 34.51 16.03 -57.27
N ASP A 941 33.95 15.47 -58.34
CA ASP A 941 32.86 14.51 -58.31
C ASP A 941 33.06 13.44 -59.39
N ASN A 942 32.44 12.27 -59.26
CA ASN A 942 32.53 11.22 -60.28
C ASN A 942 31.67 11.50 -61.53
N GLY A 943 30.69 12.41 -61.42
CA GLY A 943 29.99 13.03 -62.52
C GLY A 943 30.51 14.44 -62.77
N SER A 944 29.76 15.45 -62.33
CA SER A 944 30.13 16.86 -62.48
C SER A 944 29.67 17.68 -61.28
N VAL A 945 30.48 18.67 -60.89
CA VAL A 945 30.11 19.64 -59.87
C VAL A 945 29.15 20.65 -60.49
N ALA A 946 27.94 20.77 -59.94
CA ALA A 946 26.96 21.75 -60.38
C ALA A 946 27.35 23.18 -59.92
N TRP A 947 27.75 23.33 -58.65
CA TRP A 947 28.32 24.58 -58.14
C TRP A 947 29.06 24.40 -56.80
N VAL A 948 29.90 25.39 -56.48
CA VAL A 948 30.58 25.57 -55.20
C VAL A 948 30.11 26.90 -54.59
N GLU A 949 29.53 26.84 -53.40
CA GLU A 949 29.14 27.99 -52.60
C GLU A 949 30.18 28.25 -51.52
N PHE A 950 30.52 29.52 -51.28
CA PHE A 950 31.49 29.96 -50.27
C PHE A 950 30.77 30.69 -49.14
N TYR A 951 31.14 30.41 -47.90
CA TYR A 951 30.51 30.97 -46.70
C TYR A 951 31.54 31.63 -45.78
N ASN A 952 31.11 32.67 -45.06
CA ASN A 952 31.76 33.24 -43.88
C ASN A 952 30.78 33.15 -42.70
N GLY A 953 31.08 32.31 -41.72
CA GLY A 953 30.10 31.86 -40.73
C GLY A 953 28.91 31.21 -41.44
N THR A 954 27.70 31.71 -41.17
CA THR A 954 26.46 31.28 -41.83
C THR A 954 26.12 32.09 -43.08
N THR A 955 26.88 33.15 -43.38
CA THR A 955 26.58 34.05 -44.51
C THR A 955 27.24 33.54 -45.79
N LYS A 956 26.46 33.26 -46.83
CA LYS A 956 26.97 32.95 -48.18
C LYS A 956 27.63 34.21 -48.76
N VAL A 957 28.93 34.13 -49.04
CA VAL A 957 29.71 35.25 -49.59
C VAL A 957 29.84 35.17 -51.12
N GLY A 958 29.72 33.97 -51.71
CA GLY A 958 29.83 33.80 -53.16
C GLY A 958 29.41 32.41 -53.65
N GLN A 959 29.28 32.26 -54.98
CA GLN A 959 29.01 30.99 -55.65
C GLN A 959 29.68 30.98 -57.04
N VAL A 960 30.18 29.82 -57.44
CA VAL A 960 30.77 29.57 -58.76
C VAL A 960 30.30 28.22 -59.29
N ASN A 961 30.21 28.05 -60.61
CA ASN A 961 29.73 26.83 -61.27
C ASN A 961 30.75 26.20 -62.23
N SER A 962 32.00 26.70 -62.24
CA SER A 962 33.08 26.16 -63.07
C SER A 962 34.44 26.31 -62.39
N SER A 963 35.34 25.36 -62.62
CA SER A 963 36.74 25.40 -62.16
C SER A 963 37.55 26.48 -62.90
N PRO A 964 38.51 27.20 -62.26
CA PRO A 964 38.94 27.06 -60.86
C PRO A 964 37.89 27.61 -59.88
N TYR A 965 37.55 26.81 -58.86
CA TYR A 965 36.56 27.21 -57.86
C TYR A 965 37.18 28.20 -56.88
N SER A 966 37.01 29.48 -57.14
CA SER A 966 37.56 30.55 -56.31
C SER A 966 36.62 31.74 -56.21
N PHE A 967 36.61 32.37 -55.03
CA PHE A 967 35.86 33.59 -54.77
C PHE A 967 36.69 34.57 -53.93
N SER A 968 36.70 35.85 -54.31
CA SER A 968 37.46 36.89 -53.60
C SER A 968 36.54 37.90 -52.93
N ILE A 969 36.72 38.08 -51.63
CA ILE A 969 36.14 39.22 -50.89
C ILE A 969 37.08 40.41 -51.11
N ALA A 970 36.69 41.34 -51.98
CA ALA A 970 37.45 42.54 -52.26
C ALA A 970 37.49 43.47 -51.03
N ASN A 971 38.67 44.02 -50.70
CA ASN A 971 38.89 44.89 -49.53
C ASN A 971 38.34 44.30 -48.23
N ALA A 972 38.72 43.06 -47.92
CA ALA A 972 38.25 42.36 -46.73
C ALA A 972 38.50 43.21 -45.46
N PRO A 973 37.44 43.60 -44.71
CA PRO A 973 37.60 44.38 -43.48
C PRO A 973 38.52 43.73 -42.45
N VAL A 974 39.15 44.55 -41.59
CA VAL A 974 39.91 44.05 -40.44
C VAL A 974 38.96 43.25 -39.54
N GLY A 975 39.31 42.01 -39.26
CA GLY A 975 38.44 41.09 -38.53
C GLY A 975 38.80 39.63 -38.74
N SER A 976 38.04 38.76 -38.06
CA SER A 976 38.15 37.30 -38.16
C SER A 976 37.10 36.74 -39.12
N TYR A 977 37.48 35.71 -39.88
CA TYR A 977 36.68 35.05 -40.89
C TYR A 977 36.65 33.54 -40.60
N THR A 978 35.47 32.94 -40.69
CA THR A 978 35.23 31.49 -40.51
C THR A 978 34.69 30.91 -41.80
N LEU A 979 35.57 30.33 -42.62
CA LEU A 979 35.29 30.01 -44.02
C LEU A 979 34.93 28.54 -44.21
N THR A 980 33.86 28.28 -44.96
CA THR A 980 33.49 26.93 -45.45
C THR A 980 33.09 26.99 -46.92
N THR A 981 33.14 25.83 -47.58
CA THR A 981 32.60 25.64 -48.93
C THR A 981 31.54 24.55 -48.91
N ARG A 982 30.45 24.74 -49.66
CA ARG A 982 29.42 23.73 -49.90
C ARG A 982 29.41 23.41 -51.39
N VAL A 983 29.68 22.15 -51.73
CA VAL A 983 29.73 21.67 -53.11
C VAL A 983 28.49 20.83 -53.38
N THR A 984 27.83 21.10 -54.49
CA THR A 984 26.68 20.34 -54.99
C THR A 984 27.04 19.72 -56.33
N ASP A 985 26.82 18.42 -56.49
CA ASP A 985 26.99 17.70 -57.76
C ASP A 985 25.75 17.83 -58.68
N ASN A 986 25.82 17.28 -59.89
CA ASN A 986 24.74 17.31 -60.87
C ASN A 986 23.52 16.43 -60.53
N GLN A 987 23.64 15.54 -59.56
CA GLN A 987 22.56 14.69 -59.04
C GLN A 987 21.99 15.23 -57.71
N GLY A 988 22.52 16.36 -57.22
CA GLY A 988 22.09 17.05 -56.01
C GLY A 988 22.74 16.57 -54.71
N GLY A 989 23.77 15.71 -54.78
CA GLY A 989 24.59 15.32 -53.64
C GLY A 989 25.42 16.51 -53.14
N ILE A 990 25.58 16.63 -51.82
CA ILE A 990 26.18 17.80 -51.17
C ILE A 990 27.31 17.36 -50.25
N THR A 991 28.42 18.11 -50.26
CA THR A 991 29.47 18.00 -49.23
C THR A 991 29.94 19.38 -48.80
N VAL A 992 30.17 19.53 -47.49
CA VAL A 992 30.67 20.76 -46.87
C VAL A 992 32.12 20.55 -46.45
N SER A 993 33.00 21.51 -46.72
CA SER A 993 34.40 21.44 -46.29
C SER A 993 34.52 21.60 -44.78
N THR A 994 35.67 21.21 -44.24
CA THR A 994 36.08 21.66 -42.90
C THR A 994 36.15 23.19 -42.83
N VAL A 995 36.00 23.73 -41.62
CA VAL A 995 36.10 25.16 -41.35
C VAL A 995 37.56 25.61 -41.42
N ILE A 996 37.81 26.72 -42.12
CA ILE A 996 39.10 27.42 -42.17
C ILE A 996 38.95 28.78 -41.50
N ASN A 997 39.76 29.05 -40.48
CA ASN A 997 39.80 30.38 -39.86
C ASN A 997 40.82 31.26 -40.59
N ALA A 998 40.50 32.53 -40.81
CA ALA A 998 41.45 33.52 -41.32
C ALA A 998 41.25 34.87 -40.60
N SER A 999 42.26 35.73 -40.60
CA SER A 999 42.18 37.08 -40.05
C SER A 999 42.78 38.11 -41.00
N VAL A 1000 42.18 39.30 -41.06
CA VAL A 1000 42.77 40.47 -41.71
C VAL A 1000 43.12 41.48 -40.61
N LYS A 1001 44.39 41.89 -40.52
CA LYS A 1001 44.96 42.78 -39.50
C LYS A 1001 45.37 44.14 -40.09
N SER A 1002 45.45 45.20 -39.28
CA SER A 1002 45.90 46.54 -39.71
C SER A 1002 47.39 46.57 -40.10
N SER A 1003 47.80 47.43 -41.04
CA SER A 1003 49.17 47.60 -41.56
C SER A 1003 50.05 48.63 -40.82
N THR A 1004 49.61 49.17 -39.69
CA THR A 1004 50.40 50.12 -38.88
C THR A 1004 50.87 49.46 -37.57
N PRO A 1005 52.17 49.55 -37.21
CA PRO A 1005 52.66 49.02 -35.92
C PRO A 1005 52.18 49.91 -34.75
N PRO A 1006 51.81 49.34 -33.60
CA PRO A 1006 51.52 50.12 -32.40
C PRO A 1006 52.81 50.72 -31.80
N PRO A 1007 52.76 51.90 -31.16
CA PRO A 1007 53.93 52.53 -30.52
C PRO A 1007 54.45 51.67 -29.35
N PRO A 1008 55.74 51.79 -28.96
CA PRO A 1008 56.26 51.07 -27.80
C PRO A 1008 55.46 51.44 -26.56
N GLU A 1009 55.02 50.42 -25.84
CA GLU A 1009 54.20 50.53 -24.64
C GLU A 1009 55.05 51.10 -23.48
N ASN A 1010 54.49 52.07 -22.75
CA ASN A 1010 55.16 52.72 -21.60
C ASN A 1010 55.55 51.66 -20.56
N GLN A 1011 56.81 51.64 -20.15
CA GLN A 1011 57.32 50.71 -19.15
C GLN A 1011 56.87 51.16 -17.76
N VAL A 1012 56.51 50.20 -16.90
CA VAL A 1012 56.15 50.53 -15.52
C VAL A 1012 57.41 50.91 -14.71
N PRO A 1013 57.30 51.86 -13.76
CA PRO A 1013 58.44 52.29 -12.96
C PRO A 1013 58.94 51.17 -12.04
N ILE A 1014 60.20 51.25 -11.59
CA ILE A 1014 60.78 50.34 -10.59
C ILE A 1014 60.86 51.08 -9.26
N VAL A 1015 60.38 50.47 -8.18
CA VAL A 1015 60.49 51.01 -6.81
C VAL A 1015 61.01 49.97 -5.84
N THR A 1016 62.00 50.37 -5.04
CA THR A 1016 62.58 49.55 -3.99
C THR A 1016 62.51 50.29 -2.66
N LEU A 1017 62.01 49.59 -1.63
CA LEU A 1017 62.01 50.10 -0.27
C LEU A 1017 63.43 50.00 0.29
N THR A 1018 64.02 51.12 0.68
CA THR A 1018 65.39 51.19 1.20
C THR A 1018 65.43 51.25 2.73
N SER A 1019 64.37 51.75 3.37
CA SER A 1019 64.19 51.73 4.82
C SER A 1019 62.68 51.67 5.14
N PRO A 1020 62.26 51.01 6.23
CA PRO A 1020 63.07 50.19 7.15
C PRO A 1020 63.47 48.85 6.53
N ALA A 1021 64.57 48.27 7.01
CA ALA A 1021 64.98 46.92 6.60
C ALA A 1021 63.94 45.87 7.07
N ASN A 1022 63.72 44.83 6.26
CA ASN A 1022 62.81 43.75 6.63
C ASN A 1022 63.29 43.03 7.91
N GLY A 1023 62.40 42.92 8.89
CA GLY A 1023 62.68 42.38 10.24
C GLY A 1023 63.18 43.42 11.26
N ALA A 1024 63.24 44.71 10.91
CA ALA A 1024 63.67 45.76 11.84
C ALA A 1024 62.81 45.78 13.11
N SER A 1025 63.41 46.07 14.26
CA SER A 1025 62.67 46.20 15.52
C SER A 1025 63.07 47.47 16.27
N VAL A 1026 62.07 48.21 16.75
CA VAL A 1026 62.22 49.49 17.46
C VAL A 1026 61.35 49.49 18.71
N ASN A 1027 61.72 50.20 19.77
CA ASN A 1027 60.93 50.25 21.01
C ASN A 1027 60.10 51.54 21.08
N VAL A 1028 58.93 51.51 21.72
CA VAL A 1028 58.12 52.72 21.94
C VAL A 1028 58.80 53.72 22.90
N PRO A 1029 58.61 55.06 22.72
CA PRO A 1029 57.86 55.70 21.64
C PRO A 1029 58.61 55.60 20.30
N ALA A 1030 57.98 54.99 19.28
CA ALA A 1030 58.64 54.69 18.01
C ALA A 1030 58.19 55.64 16.90
N SER A 1031 59.17 56.13 16.14
CA SER A 1031 58.95 56.72 14.81
C SER A 1031 59.72 55.88 13.79
N ILE A 1032 59.03 55.46 12.72
CA ILE A 1032 59.60 54.62 11.65
C ILE A 1032 59.78 55.50 10.42
N THR A 1033 61.02 55.73 10.00
CA THR A 1033 61.31 56.39 8.72
C THR A 1033 61.30 55.39 7.58
N ILE A 1034 60.34 55.58 6.69
CA ILE A 1034 60.09 54.79 5.50
C ILE A 1034 60.70 55.55 4.33
N SER A 1035 61.57 54.93 3.55
CA SER A 1035 62.22 55.55 2.40
C SER A 1035 62.28 54.57 1.26
N ALA A 1036 62.10 55.07 0.04
CA ALA A 1036 62.14 54.26 -1.17
C ALA A 1036 62.93 54.97 -2.26
N HIS A 1037 63.57 54.17 -3.11
CA HIS A 1037 64.19 54.63 -4.34
C HIS A 1037 63.31 54.17 -5.51
N ALA A 1038 62.88 55.11 -6.33
CA ALA A 1038 62.09 54.82 -7.52
C ALA A 1038 62.73 55.44 -8.77
N THR A 1039 62.74 54.69 -9.87
CA THR A 1039 63.25 55.10 -11.18
C THR A 1039 62.35 54.57 -12.27
N ASP A 1040 62.20 55.32 -13.35
CA ASP A 1040 61.46 54.90 -14.52
C ASP A 1040 62.39 54.89 -15.74
N ALA A 1041 62.27 53.87 -16.59
CA ALA A 1041 63.26 53.61 -17.64
C ALA A 1041 63.03 54.46 -18.89
N ASP A 1042 61.77 54.82 -19.17
CA ASP A 1042 61.32 55.60 -20.32
C ASP A 1042 60.64 56.93 -19.94
N GLY A 1043 60.42 57.18 -18.65
CA GLY A 1043 59.86 58.42 -18.15
C GLY A 1043 60.46 58.91 -16.83
N THR A 1044 59.61 59.58 -16.04
CA THR A 1044 59.97 60.13 -14.72
C THR A 1044 58.95 59.69 -13.67
N ILE A 1045 59.39 59.51 -12.42
CA ILE A 1045 58.49 59.17 -11.32
C ILE A 1045 57.67 60.39 -10.91
N SER A 1046 56.34 60.29 -11.03
CA SER A 1046 55.41 61.33 -10.60
C SER A 1046 55.22 61.38 -9.08
N LYS A 1047 55.17 60.22 -8.42
CA LYS A 1047 55.13 60.10 -6.95
C LYS A 1047 55.41 58.69 -6.45
N VAL A 1048 55.75 58.59 -5.16
CA VAL A 1048 55.83 57.34 -4.41
C VAL A 1048 54.89 57.38 -3.20
N GLU A 1049 54.03 56.39 -3.11
CA GLU A 1049 53.10 56.20 -1.99
C GLU A 1049 53.64 55.15 -1.02
N PHE A 1050 53.51 55.37 0.28
CA PHE A 1050 53.96 54.47 1.34
C PHE A 1050 52.78 53.84 2.07
N TYR A 1051 52.87 52.55 2.39
CA TYR A 1051 51.78 51.75 2.93
C TYR A 1051 52.18 50.98 4.19
N ASN A 1052 51.21 50.68 5.05
CA ASN A 1052 51.25 49.62 6.04
C ASN A 1052 50.15 48.59 5.71
N GLY A 1053 50.54 47.39 5.28
CA GLY A 1053 49.65 46.42 4.65
C GLY A 1053 49.04 47.02 3.39
N THR A 1054 47.72 47.10 3.33
CA THR A 1054 46.97 47.74 2.25
C THR A 1054 46.59 49.20 2.55
N THR A 1055 46.85 49.69 3.77
CA THR A 1055 46.49 51.06 4.17
C THR A 1055 47.59 52.03 3.77
N LYS A 1056 47.25 53.01 2.93
CA LYS A 1056 48.18 54.09 2.56
C LYS A 1056 48.46 54.97 3.77
N LEU A 1057 49.74 55.14 4.09
CA LEU A 1057 50.21 56.02 5.16
C LEU A 1057 50.44 57.44 4.66
N SER A 1058 51.13 57.58 3.53
CA SER A 1058 51.45 58.89 2.94
C SER A 1058 51.84 58.74 1.47
N GLU A 1059 52.11 59.86 0.80
CA GLU A 1059 52.76 59.93 -0.50
C GLU A 1059 53.79 61.06 -0.53
N ASP A 1060 54.82 60.89 -1.35
CA ASP A 1060 55.85 61.88 -1.61
C ASP A 1060 56.07 61.98 -3.12
N ALA A 1061 55.95 63.18 -3.67
CA ALA A 1061 56.14 63.45 -5.10
C ALA A 1061 57.57 63.89 -5.43
N THR A 1062 58.44 64.04 -4.43
CA THR A 1062 59.79 64.60 -4.58
C THR A 1062 60.86 63.63 -4.10
N SER A 1063 61.82 63.29 -4.97
CA SER A 1063 62.97 62.43 -4.60
C SER A 1063 64.00 63.23 -3.79
N PRO A 1064 64.61 62.66 -2.72
CA PRO A 1064 64.49 61.28 -2.24
C PRO A 1064 63.18 61.03 -1.48
N TYR A 1065 62.42 60.03 -1.92
CA TYR A 1065 61.09 59.74 -1.40
C TYR A 1065 61.16 59.17 0.02
N SER A 1066 60.57 59.88 0.97
CA SER A 1066 60.62 59.48 2.38
C SER A 1066 59.40 59.93 3.17
N TYR A 1067 59.01 59.13 4.15
CA TYR A 1067 57.97 59.46 5.11
C TYR A 1067 58.30 58.91 6.50
N THR A 1068 58.26 59.76 7.52
CA THR A 1068 58.42 59.33 8.92
C THR A 1068 57.06 59.12 9.56
N TRP A 1069 56.73 57.86 9.85
CA TRP A 1069 55.52 57.49 10.58
C TRP A 1069 55.77 57.56 12.09
N SER A 1070 55.23 58.57 12.75
CA SER A 1070 55.43 58.83 14.19
C SER A 1070 54.35 58.21 15.08
N ASN A 1071 54.68 58.05 16.37
CA ASN A 1071 53.82 57.51 17.43
C ASN A 1071 53.30 56.10 17.14
N VAL A 1072 54.13 55.27 16.51
CA VAL A 1072 53.75 53.90 16.16
C VAL A 1072 53.70 53.07 17.45
N GLY A 1073 52.53 52.54 17.77
CA GLY A 1073 52.32 51.69 18.95
C GLY A 1073 53.03 50.35 18.81
N ALA A 1074 53.18 49.61 19.91
CA ALA A 1074 53.78 48.28 19.84
C ALA A 1074 52.94 47.31 18.99
N GLY A 1075 53.59 46.57 18.11
CA GLY A 1075 52.96 45.72 17.11
C GLY A 1075 53.93 45.40 15.97
N THR A 1076 53.56 44.46 15.10
CA THR A 1076 54.31 44.17 13.87
C THR A 1076 53.57 44.77 12.69
N TYR A 1077 54.28 45.56 11.89
CA TYR A 1077 53.77 46.32 10.76
C TYR A 1077 54.45 45.86 9.47
N THR A 1078 53.74 45.89 8.34
CA THR A 1078 54.27 45.45 7.05
C THR A 1078 54.31 46.64 6.12
N ILE A 1079 55.50 47.20 5.89
CA ILE A 1079 55.68 48.46 5.18
C ILE A 1079 56.07 48.23 3.73
N SER A 1080 55.46 48.95 2.78
CA SER A 1080 55.83 48.92 1.36
C SER A 1080 55.70 50.29 0.71
N ALA A 1081 56.27 50.43 -0.49
CA ALA A 1081 56.17 51.64 -1.31
C ALA A 1081 55.61 51.30 -2.70
N LYS A 1082 54.89 52.22 -3.34
CA LYS A 1082 54.38 52.09 -4.70
C LYS A 1082 54.69 53.35 -5.49
N ALA A 1083 55.44 53.23 -6.58
CA ALA A 1083 55.78 54.36 -7.44
C ALA A 1083 54.85 54.43 -8.65
N PHE A 1084 54.58 55.65 -9.09
CA PHE A 1084 53.83 55.98 -10.30
C PHE A 1084 54.73 56.80 -11.23
N ASP A 1085 54.71 56.54 -12.52
CA ASP A 1085 55.41 57.34 -13.53
C ASP A 1085 54.57 58.56 -13.98
N ASN A 1086 55.09 59.35 -14.92
CA ASN A 1086 54.45 60.53 -15.46
C ASN A 1086 53.29 60.25 -16.45
N THR A 1087 53.03 58.98 -16.78
CA THR A 1087 51.88 58.54 -17.59
C THR A 1087 50.81 57.83 -16.76
N GLY A 1088 51.11 57.55 -15.49
CA GLY A 1088 50.20 56.95 -14.51
C GLY A 1088 50.39 55.44 -14.34
N ALA A 1089 51.35 54.82 -15.03
CA ALA A 1089 51.69 53.41 -14.78
C ALA A 1089 52.40 53.29 -13.42
N SER A 1090 52.28 52.13 -12.77
CA SER A 1090 52.75 51.99 -11.39
C SER A 1090 53.23 50.60 -11.03
N ALA A 1091 54.22 50.53 -10.14
CA ALA A 1091 54.72 49.30 -9.57
C ALA A 1091 54.93 49.43 -8.05
N GLY A 1092 54.81 48.31 -7.35
CA GLY A 1092 55.03 48.21 -5.91
C GLY A 1092 56.39 47.60 -5.56
N SER A 1093 56.93 47.98 -4.41
CA SER A 1093 58.12 47.37 -3.83
C SER A 1093 57.76 46.07 -3.12
N SER A 1094 58.75 45.23 -2.82
CA SER A 1094 58.61 44.23 -1.77
C SER A 1094 58.30 44.91 -0.43
N SER A 1095 57.60 44.21 0.46
CA SER A 1095 57.26 44.72 1.78
C SER A 1095 58.32 44.35 2.84
N ALA A 1096 58.53 45.21 3.82
CA ALA A 1096 59.39 45.00 4.98
C ALA A 1096 58.55 44.92 6.27
N SER A 1097 58.70 43.84 7.02
CA SER A 1097 58.09 43.68 8.34
C SER A 1097 58.90 44.42 9.40
N VAL A 1098 58.24 45.19 10.27
CA VAL A 1098 58.86 45.99 11.33
C VAL A 1098 58.13 45.74 12.64
N THR A 1099 58.83 45.28 13.66
CA THR A 1099 58.24 45.02 14.98
C THR A 1099 58.56 46.15 15.95
N VAL A 1100 57.56 46.94 16.30
CA VAL A 1100 57.63 47.89 17.41
C VAL A 1100 57.34 47.16 18.72
N LYS A 1101 58.26 47.18 19.68
CA LYS A 1101 58.10 46.51 20.98
C LYS A 1101 57.76 47.52 22.09
N MET A 1102 56.91 47.12 23.05
CA MET A 1102 56.75 47.87 24.30
C MET A 1102 58.03 47.73 25.13
N VAL A 1103 58.51 48.83 25.72
CA VAL A 1103 59.39 48.73 26.90
C VAL A 1103 58.48 48.40 28.08
N ASP A 1104 58.71 47.26 28.73
CA ASP A 1104 57.95 46.84 29.91
C ASP A 1104 58.37 47.70 31.12
N THR A 1105 57.56 48.72 31.39
CA THR A 1105 57.49 49.42 32.68
C THR A 1105 56.02 49.67 33.00
N ASP A 1106 55.31 48.71 33.59
CA ASP A 1106 54.89 48.80 35.01
C ASP A 1106 53.87 47.71 35.38
N ALA A 1107 54.27 46.91 36.36
CA ALA A 1107 53.76 45.61 36.77
C ALA A 1107 52.64 45.67 37.82
N CYS A 1108 51.80 46.72 37.79
CA CYS A 1108 50.85 47.01 38.88
C CYS A 1108 49.38 47.18 38.46
N SER A 1109 49.02 46.89 37.20
CA SER A 1109 47.61 46.89 36.75
C SER A 1109 46.84 45.73 37.41
N GLY A 1110 45.71 46.04 38.07
CA GLY A 1110 44.83 45.03 38.69
C GLY A 1110 45.21 44.56 40.10
N VAL A 1111 46.25 45.12 40.72
CA VAL A 1111 46.66 44.78 42.10
C VAL A 1111 46.30 45.92 43.06
N ALA A 1112 45.60 45.61 44.15
CA ALA A 1112 45.14 46.61 45.12
C ALA A 1112 46.31 47.29 45.84
N ALA A 1113 46.19 48.59 46.16
CA ALA A 1113 47.20 49.29 46.94
C ALA A 1113 47.34 48.67 48.34
N TYR A 1114 48.56 48.63 48.88
CA TYR A 1114 48.78 48.22 50.26
C TYR A 1114 48.04 49.18 51.20
N ILE A 1115 47.24 48.61 52.08
CA ILE A 1115 46.54 49.31 53.15
C ILE A 1115 47.10 48.78 54.46
N GLU A 1116 47.55 49.69 55.31
CA GLU A 1116 48.03 49.35 56.65
C GLU A 1116 46.90 48.63 57.43
N ASN A 1117 47.22 47.49 58.06
CA ASN A 1117 46.26 46.58 58.72
C ASN A 1117 45.19 45.95 57.81
N GLY A 1118 45.46 45.77 56.52
CA GLY A 1118 44.53 45.16 55.56
C GLY A 1118 44.23 43.64 55.73
N ASN A 1119 44.68 43.00 56.82
CA ASN A 1119 44.50 41.58 57.12
C ASN A 1119 44.86 40.64 55.96
N TYR A 1120 46.09 40.75 55.45
CA TYR A 1120 46.55 39.98 54.29
C TYR A 1120 47.00 38.57 54.69
N ILE A 1121 46.45 37.55 54.03
CA ILE A 1121 46.94 36.16 54.15
C ILE A 1121 48.09 35.89 53.19
N ALA A 1122 48.90 34.87 53.46
CA ALA A 1122 49.93 34.40 52.53
C ALA A 1122 49.32 34.15 51.13
N GLY A 1123 49.99 34.67 50.09
CA GLY A 1123 49.52 34.72 48.70
C GLY A 1123 48.84 36.03 48.31
N SER A 1124 48.46 36.90 49.26
CA SER A 1124 47.86 38.21 48.96
C SER A 1124 48.85 39.10 48.21
N LYS A 1125 48.39 39.73 47.12
CA LYS A 1125 49.22 40.60 46.27
C LYS A 1125 48.75 42.04 46.39
N VAL A 1126 49.66 42.92 46.76
CA VAL A 1126 49.42 44.37 46.90
C VAL A 1126 50.42 45.17 46.08
N LYS A 1127 50.09 46.41 45.76
CA LYS A 1127 51.06 47.37 45.20
C LYS A 1127 51.43 48.41 46.25
N ASN A 1128 52.72 48.71 46.37
CA ASN A 1128 53.24 49.80 47.18
C ASN A 1128 54.42 50.46 46.45
N ALA A 1129 54.53 51.79 46.48
CA ALA A 1129 55.60 52.55 45.82
C ALA A 1129 55.92 52.11 44.35
N GLY A 1130 54.88 51.85 43.56
CA GLY A 1130 55.03 51.45 42.14
C GLY A 1130 55.51 50.02 41.90
N LYS A 1131 55.57 49.17 42.94
CA LYS A 1131 55.97 47.76 42.83
C LYS A 1131 54.91 46.83 43.40
N ARG A 1132 54.81 45.62 42.85
CA ARG A 1132 53.93 44.54 43.33
C ARG A 1132 54.64 43.68 44.37
N TYR A 1133 53.99 43.45 45.50
CA TYR A 1133 54.47 42.61 46.59
C TYR A 1133 53.49 41.48 46.86
N GLU A 1134 54.00 40.32 47.23
CA GLU A 1134 53.21 39.15 47.61
C GLU A 1134 53.52 38.79 49.07
N CYS A 1135 52.46 38.63 49.85
CA CYS A 1135 52.55 38.16 51.22
C CYS A 1135 53.01 36.69 51.24
N LYS A 1136 54.03 36.34 52.02
CA LYS A 1136 54.52 34.95 52.18
C LYS A 1136 54.30 34.45 53.61
N GLU A 1137 54.32 33.14 53.80
CA GLU A 1137 54.23 32.54 55.14
C GLU A 1137 55.47 32.87 56.01
N PHE A 1138 55.30 32.92 57.34
CA PHE A 1138 56.39 33.16 58.30
C PHE A 1138 57.51 32.11 58.11
N PRO A 1139 58.82 32.46 58.22
CA PRO A 1139 59.41 33.66 58.84
C PRO A 1139 59.62 34.88 57.93
N TYR A 1140 59.11 34.89 56.69
CA TYR A 1140 59.51 35.89 55.68
C TYR A 1140 58.57 37.10 55.54
N SER A 1141 57.67 37.38 56.49
CA SER A 1141 56.66 38.43 56.31
C SER A 1141 56.34 39.25 57.57
N GLY A 1142 56.82 40.50 57.63
CA GLY A 1142 56.45 41.45 58.67
C GLY A 1142 55.05 42.05 58.49
N TRP A 1143 54.68 42.45 57.27
CA TRP A 1143 53.48 43.25 56.99
C TRP A 1143 52.18 42.46 56.78
N CYS A 1144 52.27 41.15 56.57
CA CYS A 1144 51.13 40.31 56.20
C CYS A 1144 50.00 40.35 57.24
N ASN A 1145 50.35 40.20 58.51
CA ASN A 1145 49.35 39.99 59.57
C ASN A 1145 48.86 41.30 60.24
N GLY A 1146 49.12 42.48 59.64
CA GLY A 1146 48.60 43.76 60.13
C GLY A 1146 49.05 44.15 61.54
N ALA A 1147 50.27 43.81 61.95
CA ALA A 1147 50.82 44.25 63.23
C ALA A 1147 51.34 45.69 63.12
N ALA A 1148 50.93 46.59 64.02
CA ALA A 1148 51.22 48.03 63.94
C ALA A 1148 52.72 48.42 63.95
N TRP A 1149 53.61 47.51 64.35
CA TRP A 1149 55.06 47.73 64.35
C TRP A 1149 55.75 47.25 63.06
N ALA A 1150 55.01 46.64 62.13
CA ALA A 1150 55.57 46.09 60.91
C ALA A 1150 55.61 47.12 59.78
N TYR A 1151 56.79 47.30 59.17
CA TYR A 1151 56.98 48.20 58.03
C TYR A 1151 56.16 47.78 56.81
N ALA A 1152 55.63 48.76 56.08
CA ALA A 1152 54.95 48.52 54.81
C ALA A 1152 55.85 47.73 53.81
N PRO A 1153 55.26 46.90 52.93
CA PRO A 1153 56.02 46.16 51.93
C PRO A 1153 56.87 47.10 51.08
N GLY A 1154 58.20 46.87 51.08
CA GLY A 1154 59.16 47.67 50.32
C GLY A 1154 59.75 48.89 51.04
N THR A 1155 59.40 49.14 52.32
CA THR A 1155 59.89 50.31 53.08
C THR A 1155 60.64 49.97 54.38
N GLY A 1156 60.85 48.68 54.68
CA GLY A 1156 61.74 48.19 55.75
C GLY A 1156 63.06 47.68 55.17
N ALA A 1157 64.12 47.67 55.98
CA ALA A 1157 65.49 47.31 55.56
C ALA A 1157 65.61 45.88 55.00
#